data_AF-A0A0R3QNF6-F1
#
_entry.id   AF-A0A0R3QNF6-F1
#
_cell.length_a   1.000
_cell.length_b   1.000
_cell.length_c   1.000
_cell.angle_alpha   90.00
_cell.angle_beta   90.00
_cell.angle_gamma   90.00
#
_symmetry.space_group_name_H-M   'P 1'
#
loop_
_entity.id
_entity.type
_entity.pdbx_description
1 polymer ?
#
loop_
_entity_poly.entity_id
_entity_poly.type
_entity_poly.pdbx_seq_one_letter_code
_entity_poly.pdbx_strand_id
1 'polypeptide(L)'
;MRASGTLFSVNKIFVLPMSSLSFISFLILMINSKAVVEQCPERCLCHEGLIDCRRQLLFAVPRHLPANTTVLDLRNNRLMKISRSDFKNLAKLELLLISWNQIHTFEEAFLNKGTLDRNLKLRKLLLAGNRLKSIPKFSSHHLTNLQHIDLSINNIGFMEQQPLWNVPNLQVLNLADNVIQTLSQHFFDYSKKLKTLILSDILRQRQFSSLRNEELQCFGVKLLDNKQNAKCEVDRAPVTFIYKRERVVDNNTKGIKILSNGIISLDSGVSLKELQCTIDYNTTFISKSRLPRKILDVHSAPKFTLKPKDRSYREGTTVRLDCEVTGKPRPSITWYFNGRKLKRSRKYEMNLEQTSLNIYPFLERDIGKYTCIAENAYGRIETSAEARLVSSSPPVITESPENQKVSLGSTVTFRCRADGEPRPFITWFFNGGEISILKGHFYVSDDEMELTISGVTKHDEGVYSCMAGNTVGSMIADARLLIDQNQIQDGSINDHFIHNIFHQASQNVDSAIEQTREKLSKITNPHELLRWFQFSFPQAIELSRAREIYEESIRLIQKHVEKGLTLSLHELPSNVSIESVLAKSHVDMLVQLAGCSGAQTRDPCDDHCFHSRYRTYDGQCNNEIHTMWGASQTRFRRLLPPIYENGFNTPVGWDPNKLYFGYRKPNARSVSRKLLGTKHTTPHKTYSAMLMQWGQFIDHDLDFTATAISRQAFATGAICNRTCQHLNPCFNIPLSYDDPRMLSNPQYPCIEFERSSAICGSGETSLIYRHVTYREQMNTITSYIDASGIYGSTEEDAYDLRNLSPDQGLLRYDMVSSANKPYLPFERDSPIDCRRNWTLDYPIRCFLAGDFRANEQLGLITMHTIFMREHNRLAIEIASLNPDLDGETVFHETRKIVGAELQHITFHYWLPKVLGKKQFDKLIGPYRGYQPLLDATISNAFATAAFRFGHTLVNPVLHRLDEKLAPIREGHIPLRDAFFAPEMLLSTGSVDPYLRGLFATPMKKPIPNELLNDELTENLFNQAHEVSLDLAAINIQRGRDHALPGYVEFRSWCNLSPVENWNDLKNIMPRDVIYKLKDLYGHPGNIDLFAGGIAEERLDGALIGPTFSCIIAEQFRRVRDGDRFWYEKEGVFNEAQREEIKKVSLGRIICDNADNISNIQNDVFVFVGRYPQSYKSCVNIPKLNLRPWQFCCHHSCPIGNNRYRRIHKLRQVTFF
;
A
#
# COMPACT_ATOMS: atom_id res chain seq x y z
N MET A 1 -18.54 46.96 -46.50
CA MET A 1 -19.68 47.69 -45.88
C MET A 1 -20.94 47.39 -46.68
N ARG A 2 -22.11 47.32 -46.04
CA ARG A 2 -23.45 47.06 -46.63
C ARG A 2 -23.67 45.66 -47.25
N ALA A 3 -24.96 45.27 -47.29
CA ALA A 3 -25.52 44.01 -47.76
C ALA A 3 -27.02 44.22 -48.08
N SER A 4 -27.69 43.30 -48.78
CA SER A 4 -29.15 42.99 -48.66
C SER A 4 -29.62 41.97 -49.71
N GLY A 5 -30.78 41.35 -49.45
CA GLY A 5 -31.51 40.43 -50.33
C GLY A 5 -32.89 40.10 -49.72
N THR A 6 -33.84 39.56 -50.50
CA THR A 6 -35.26 39.42 -50.08
C THR A 6 -36.00 38.22 -50.71
N LEU A 7 -36.71 37.45 -49.85
CA LEU A 7 -38.08 36.86 -50.02
C LEU A 7 -38.37 35.94 -51.26
N PHE A 8 -39.26 34.92 -51.31
CA PHE A 8 -40.37 34.35 -50.49
C PHE A 8 -40.71 32.91 -51.02
N SER A 9 -41.63 32.02 -50.56
CA SER A 9 -42.57 31.92 -49.41
C SER A 9 -42.86 30.46 -48.91
N VAL A 10 -44.12 29.97 -48.87
CA VAL A 10 -44.67 29.11 -47.76
C VAL A 10 -45.88 28.22 -48.17
N ASN A 11 -46.06 27.04 -47.52
CA ASN A 11 -47.25 26.13 -47.34
C ASN A 11 -47.05 24.65 -47.78
N LYS A 12 -47.71 23.60 -47.23
CA LYS A 12 -48.90 23.47 -46.33
C LYS A 12 -48.78 22.26 -45.35
N ILE A 13 -49.71 22.06 -44.39
CA ILE A 13 -49.51 21.28 -43.13
C ILE A 13 -50.70 20.38 -42.67
N PHE A 14 -50.39 19.29 -41.95
CA PHE A 14 -51.13 18.65 -40.82
C PHE A 14 -50.10 18.23 -39.73
N VAL A 15 -50.29 18.10 -38.38
CA VAL A 15 -51.43 17.95 -37.42
C VAL A 15 -51.93 16.49 -37.27
N LEU A 16 -52.06 15.81 -36.11
CA LEU A 16 -51.68 15.93 -34.66
C LEU A 16 -51.77 14.48 -34.05
N PRO A 17 -51.61 14.12 -32.73
CA PRO A 17 -51.49 14.93 -31.49
C PRO A 17 -50.15 14.79 -30.70
N MET A 18 -49.95 15.70 -29.74
CA MET A 18 -48.80 15.82 -28.84
C MET A 18 -49.22 16.43 -27.49
N SER A 19 -48.41 16.28 -26.44
CA SER A 19 -48.51 17.08 -25.20
C SER A 19 -47.14 17.50 -24.63
N SER A 20 -46.74 18.74 -24.96
CA SER A 20 -46.02 19.73 -24.12
C SER A 20 -44.90 19.27 -23.15
N LEU A 21 -43.70 19.86 -23.14
CA LEU A 21 -43.23 21.15 -23.70
C LEU A 21 -42.08 20.97 -24.72
N SER A 22 -41.92 21.94 -25.62
CA SER A 22 -41.16 21.76 -26.87
C SER A 22 -39.83 22.51 -26.96
N PHE A 23 -39.05 22.09 -27.97
CA PHE A 23 -37.72 22.58 -28.40
C PHE A 23 -37.54 24.10 -28.59
N ILE A 24 -38.62 24.89 -28.49
CA ILE A 24 -38.64 26.34 -28.73
C ILE A 24 -37.72 27.10 -27.75
N SER A 25 -37.55 26.61 -26.53
CA SER A 25 -36.61 27.16 -25.54
C SER A 25 -35.16 27.20 -26.04
N PHE A 26 -34.76 26.31 -26.97
CA PHE A 26 -33.40 26.26 -27.48
C PHE A 26 -33.14 27.25 -28.63
N LEU A 27 -34.18 27.70 -29.34
CA LEU A 27 -34.04 28.65 -30.45
C LEU A 27 -34.27 30.11 -30.04
N ILE A 28 -35.08 30.36 -28.99
CA ILE A 28 -35.27 31.71 -28.43
C ILE A 28 -33.97 32.25 -27.81
N LEU A 29 -33.12 31.36 -27.27
CA LEU A 29 -31.79 31.69 -26.73
C LEU A 29 -30.86 32.43 -27.71
N MET A 30 -31.06 32.29 -29.02
CA MET A 30 -30.23 32.94 -30.04
C MET A 30 -30.70 34.35 -30.44
N ILE A 31 -31.91 34.78 -30.05
CA ILE A 31 -32.50 36.05 -30.55
C ILE A 31 -32.87 37.03 -29.41
N ASN A 32 -33.28 36.57 -28.23
CA ASN A 32 -33.63 37.47 -27.11
C ASN A 32 -32.48 37.76 -26.12
N SER A 33 -31.30 37.17 -26.30
CA SER A 33 -30.13 37.39 -25.43
C SER A 33 -29.74 38.87 -25.28
N LYS A 34 -29.99 39.70 -26.31
CA LYS A 34 -29.67 41.14 -26.28
C LYS A 34 -30.44 41.96 -25.23
N ALA A 35 -31.60 41.50 -24.75
CA ALA A 35 -32.42 42.26 -23.81
C ALA A 35 -32.04 42.07 -22.32
N VAL A 36 -31.20 41.07 -22.00
CA VAL A 36 -30.75 40.81 -20.61
C VAL A 36 -29.33 41.34 -20.37
N VAL A 37 -28.52 41.46 -21.42
CA VAL A 37 -27.10 41.86 -21.34
C VAL A 37 -26.90 43.30 -20.81
N GLU A 38 -27.78 44.25 -21.15
CA GLU A 38 -27.65 45.65 -20.70
C GLU A 38 -27.83 45.87 -19.19
N GLN A 39 -28.24 44.84 -18.44
CA GLN A 39 -28.38 44.89 -16.97
C GLN A 39 -27.62 43.77 -16.24
N CYS A 40 -26.79 42.99 -16.93
CA CYS A 40 -25.95 42.00 -16.26
C CYS A 40 -24.76 42.67 -15.56
N PRO A 41 -24.46 42.38 -14.28
CA PRO A 41 -23.27 42.90 -13.62
C PRO A 41 -21.98 42.46 -14.33
N GLU A 42 -21.01 43.37 -14.46
CA GLU A 42 -19.71 43.15 -15.15
C GLU A 42 -18.87 41.96 -14.66
N ARG A 43 -19.23 41.37 -13.51
CA ARG A 43 -18.55 40.22 -12.88
C ARG A 43 -19.47 39.04 -12.61
N CYS A 44 -20.57 38.92 -13.35
CA CYS A 44 -21.50 37.79 -13.24
C CYS A 44 -21.86 37.27 -14.63
N LEU A 45 -22.20 35.99 -14.71
CA LEU A 45 -22.80 35.37 -15.89
C LEU A 45 -24.32 35.38 -15.71
N CYS A 46 -25.04 36.04 -16.61
CA CYS A 46 -26.50 36.11 -16.58
C CYS A 46 -27.12 35.30 -17.71
N HIS A 47 -28.06 34.44 -17.37
CA HIS A 47 -28.94 33.71 -18.27
C HIS A 47 -30.40 33.96 -17.86
N GLU A 48 -31.38 33.48 -18.63
CA GLU A 48 -32.80 33.68 -18.27
C GLU A 48 -33.12 33.05 -16.91
N GLY A 49 -33.38 33.89 -15.92
CA GLY A 49 -33.65 33.49 -14.53
C GLY A 49 -32.42 33.21 -13.67
N LEU A 50 -31.22 33.00 -14.21
CA LEU A 50 -30.00 32.69 -13.43
C LEU A 50 -28.97 33.82 -13.49
N ILE A 51 -28.45 34.21 -12.33
CA ILE A 51 -27.25 35.05 -12.22
C ILE A 51 -26.21 34.31 -11.38
N ASP A 52 -25.04 34.06 -11.97
CA ASP A 52 -23.93 33.34 -11.35
C ASP A 52 -22.69 34.25 -11.25
N CYS A 53 -22.28 34.57 -10.03
CA CYS A 53 -21.13 35.40 -9.72
C CYS A 53 -20.05 34.63 -8.95
N ARG A 54 -19.97 33.30 -9.09
CA ARG A 54 -19.04 32.47 -8.30
C ARG A 54 -17.57 32.80 -8.58
N ARG A 55 -16.75 32.82 -7.51
CA ARG A 55 -15.28 33.06 -7.55
C ARG A 55 -14.83 34.47 -8.00
N GLN A 56 -15.71 35.48 -7.98
CA GLN A 56 -15.47 36.81 -8.58
C GLN A 56 -14.94 37.88 -7.61
N LEU A 57 -14.45 37.47 -6.43
CA LEU A 57 -13.93 38.34 -5.37
C LEU A 57 -14.87 39.52 -5.01
N LEU A 58 -16.17 39.27 -5.02
CA LEU A 58 -17.16 40.29 -4.66
C LEU A 58 -17.14 40.58 -3.16
N PHE A 59 -17.14 41.87 -2.80
CA PHE A 59 -17.24 42.37 -1.42
C PHE A 59 -18.68 42.75 -1.01
N ALA A 60 -19.54 43.04 -1.98
CA ALA A 60 -20.98 43.30 -1.83
C ALA A 60 -21.74 42.68 -3.01
N VAL A 61 -23.05 42.45 -2.84
CA VAL A 61 -23.93 41.94 -3.89
C VAL A 61 -24.13 43.04 -4.97
N PRO A 62 -24.16 42.70 -6.28
CA PRO A 62 -24.35 43.72 -7.31
C PRO A 62 -25.71 44.44 -7.16
N ARG A 63 -25.72 45.77 -7.30
CA ARG A 63 -26.92 46.60 -7.09
C ARG A 63 -27.90 46.62 -8.27
N HIS A 64 -27.45 46.19 -9.44
CA HIS A 64 -28.22 46.19 -10.68
C HIS A 64 -28.40 44.75 -11.11
N LEU A 65 -29.52 44.14 -10.70
CA LEU A 65 -29.84 42.74 -10.99
C LEU A 65 -31.20 42.67 -11.73
N PRO A 66 -31.28 42.00 -12.89
CA PRO A 66 -32.49 41.84 -13.70
C PRO A 66 -33.74 41.37 -12.93
N ALA A 67 -34.87 42.01 -13.19
CA ALA A 67 -36.15 41.77 -12.50
C ALA A 67 -36.79 40.39 -12.80
N ASN A 68 -36.24 39.62 -13.74
CA ASN A 68 -36.68 38.26 -14.08
C ASN A 68 -35.89 37.15 -13.36
N THR A 69 -34.88 37.48 -12.54
CA THR A 69 -34.04 36.51 -11.83
C THR A 69 -34.86 35.61 -10.90
N THR A 70 -34.68 34.29 -11.03
CA THR A 70 -35.25 33.24 -10.18
C THR A 70 -34.18 32.54 -9.32
N VAL A 71 -32.91 32.57 -9.74
CA VAL A 71 -31.75 31.99 -9.06
C VAL A 71 -30.60 33.00 -9.01
N LEU A 72 -30.02 33.21 -7.82
CA LEU A 72 -28.81 34.02 -7.63
C LEU A 72 -27.73 33.21 -6.91
N ASP A 73 -26.57 33.02 -7.57
CA ASP A 73 -25.42 32.27 -7.05
C ASP A 73 -24.22 33.18 -6.78
N LEU A 74 -23.83 33.22 -5.51
CA LEU A 74 -22.79 34.07 -4.94
C LEU A 74 -21.70 33.25 -4.23
N ARG A 75 -21.68 31.92 -4.44
CA ARG A 75 -20.77 31.00 -3.73
C ARG A 75 -19.29 31.28 -4.00
N ASN A 76 -18.43 31.08 -2.99
CA ASN A 76 -16.98 31.32 -3.04
C ASN A 76 -16.63 32.78 -3.38
N ASN A 77 -17.15 33.73 -2.61
CA ASN A 77 -16.82 35.16 -2.71
C ASN A 77 -16.31 35.72 -1.36
N ARG A 78 -16.01 37.02 -1.29
CA ARG A 78 -15.56 37.71 -0.07
C ARG A 78 -16.66 38.64 0.50
N LEU A 79 -17.93 38.28 0.34
CA LEU A 79 -19.05 39.07 0.86
C LEU A 79 -18.98 39.08 2.40
N MET A 80 -18.94 40.28 3.00
CA MET A 80 -18.93 40.47 4.46
C MET A 80 -20.28 40.96 5.00
N LYS A 81 -21.00 41.79 4.23
CA LYS A 81 -22.35 42.30 4.55
C LYS A 81 -23.18 42.44 3.25
N ILE A 82 -24.50 42.52 3.41
CA ILE A 82 -25.49 42.59 2.32
C ILE A 82 -26.53 43.68 2.67
N SER A 83 -27.14 44.34 1.67
CA SER A 83 -27.98 45.54 1.86
C SER A 83 -29.34 45.45 1.16
N ARG A 84 -30.33 46.22 1.66
CA ARG A 84 -31.71 46.27 1.13
C ARG A 84 -31.77 46.73 -0.33
N SER A 85 -30.81 47.55 -0.74
CA SER A 85 -30.61 47.98 -2.12
C SER A 85 -30.47 46.79 -3.08
N ASP A 86 -29.86 45.70 -2.63
CA ASP A 86 -29.24 44.73 -3.50
C ASP A 86 -30.24 43.69 -4.03
N PHE A 87 -31.41 43.56 -3.40
CA PHE A 87 -32.51 42.69 -3.85
C PHE A 87 -33.75 43.47 -4.33
N LYS A 88 -33.69 44.82 -4.41
CA LYS A 88 -34.87 45.69 -4.58
C LYS A 88 -35.74 45.37 -5.80
N ASN A 89 -35.18 44.75 -6.84
CA ASN A 89 -35.88 44.40 -8.08
C ASN A 89 -36.23 42.91 -8.22
N LEU A 90 -35.85 42.05 -7.26
CA LEU A 90 -35.81 40.58 -7.43
C LEU A 90 -37.08 39.86 -6.97
N ALA A 91 -38.25 40.36 -7.39
CA ALA A 91 -39.56 39.83 -7.00
C ALA A 91 -39.83 38.37 -7.45
N LYS A 92 -39.03 37.83 -8.38
CA LYS A 92 -39.13 36.44 -8.87
C LYS A 92 -38.12 35.46 -8.23
N LEU A 93 -37.27 35.90 -7.30
CA LEU A 93 -36.21 35.07 -6.74
C LEU A 93 -36.77 33.90 -5.91
N GLU A 94 -36.57 32.67 -6.38
CA GLU A 94 -37.00 31.43 -5.70
C GLU A 94 -35.83 30.69 -5.03
N LEU A 95 -34.59 30.86 -5.50
CA LEU A 95 -33.38 30.22 -4.96
C LEU A 95 -32.24 31.24 -4.76
N LEU A 96 -31.65 31.25 -3.56
CA LEU A 96 -30.47 32.05 -3.22
C LEU A 96 -29.35 31.14 -2.68
N LEU A 97 -28.18 31.19 -3.32
CA LEU A 97 -26.99 30.40 -2.99
C LEU A 97 -25.86 31.33 -2.54
N ILE A 98 -25.57 31.38 -1.24
CA ILE A 98 -24.45 32.16 -0.68
C ILE A 98 -23.64 31.25 0.23
N SER A 99 -22.65 30.54 -0.33
CA SER A 99 -21.78 29.65 0.44
C SER A 99 -20.32 30.07 0.40
N TRP A 100 -19.52 29.67 1.39
CA TRP A 100 -18.08 29.99 1.46
C TRP A 100 -17.80 31.50 1.33
N ASN A 101 -18.53 32.31 2.09
CA ASN A 101 -18.36 33.76 2.20
C ASN A 101 -18.09 34.18 3.67
N GLN A 102 -17.73 35.45 3.88
CA GLN A 102 -17.27 35.99 5.17
C GLN A 102 -18.41 36.61 6.00
N ILE A 103 -19.62 36.03 5.92
CA ILE A 103 -20.83 36.55 6.58
C ILE A 103 -20.93 36.00 8.01
N HIS A 104 -21.07 36.91 8.98
CA HIS A 104 -20.99 36.60 10.42
C HIS A 104 -22.32 36.54 11.17
N THR A 105 -23.32 37.31 10.72
CA THR A 105 -24.70 37.30 11.25
C THR A 105 -25.67 37.41 10.07
N PHE A 106 -26.87 36.84 10.20
CA PHE A 106 -27.90 37.02 9.17
C PHE A 106 -28.67 38.32 9.40
N GLU A 107 -28.83 38.75 10.65
CA GLU A 107 -29.62 39.92 11.04
C GLU A 107 -29.03 41.23 10.51
N GLU A 108 -27.70 41.41 10.56
CA GLU A 108 -27.03 42.58 9.98
C GLU A 108 -27.01 42.55 8.44
N ALA A 109 -27.10 41.37 7.83
CA ALA A 109 -27.08 41.21 6.38
C ALA A 109 -28.48 41.26 5.74
N PHE A 110 -29.54 40.87 6.47
CA PHE A 110 -30.87 40.60 5.90
C PHE A 110 -32.08 41.14 6.68
N LEU A 111 -31.95 41.64 7.93
CA LEU A 111 -33.14 41.95 8.74
C LEU A 111 -33.14 43.34 9.38
N ASN A 112 -32.02 43.83 9.93
CA ASN A 112 -32.00 45.07 10.74
C ASN A 112 -32.30 46.38 9.98
N LYS A 113 -32.55 46.34 8.67
CA LYS A 113 -33.14 47.45 7.88
C LYS A 113 -34.28 47.03 6.93
N GLY A 114 -34.87 45.84 7.16
CA GLY A 114 -35.93 45.26 6.33
C GLY A 114 -35.46 44.90 4.92
N THR A 115 -34.34 44.19 4.81
CA THR A 115 -33.57 43.99 3.57
C THR A 115 -34.35 43.29 2.45
N LEU A 116 -35.26 42.38 2.81
CA LEU A 116 -36.07 41.63 1.85
C LEU A 116 -37.40 42.33 1.61
N ASP A 117 -37.72 42.62 0.35
CA ASP A 117 -38.99 43.23 -0.02
C ASP A 117 -40.18 42.30 0.27
N ARG A 118 -41.37 42.88 0.53
CA ARG A 118 -42.59 42.13 0.87
C ARG A 118 -43.07 41.21 -0.27
N ASN A 119 -42.57 41.40 -1.49
CA ASN A 119 -42.95 40.64 -2.67
C ASN A 119 -42.05 39.41 -2.95
N LEU A 120 -40.97 39.21 -2.20
CA LEU A 120 -39.91 38.25 -2.54
C LEU A 120 -40.28 36.81 -2.10
N LYS A 121 -40.50 35.90 -3.07
CA LYS A 121 -41.06 34.56 -2.83
C LYS A 121 -40.01 33.44 -2.79
N LEU A 122 -38.99 33.61 -1.96
CA LEU A 122 -37.89 32.66 -1.83
C LEU A 122 -38.41 31.28 -1.34
N ARG A 123 -38.06 30.20 -2.06
CA ARG A 123 -38.38 28.80 -1.72
C ARG A 123 -37.19 28.04 -1.14
N LYS A 124 -35.97 28.38 -1.59
CA LYS A 124 -34.73 27.71 -1.19
C LYS A 124 -33.67 28.75 -0.81
N LEU A 125 -33.04 28.56 0.34
CA LEU A 125 -31.97 29.42 0.87
C LEU A 125 -30.81 28.54 1.33
N LEU A 126 -29.65 28.67 0.69
CA LEU A 126 -28.44 27.94 1.08
C LEU A 126 -27.36 28.94 1.50
N LEU A 127 -26.95 28.82 2.77
CA LEU A 127 -26.01 29.65 3.51
C LEU A 127 -24.85 28.82 4.10
N ALA A 128 -24.49 27.72 3.45
CA ALA A 128 -23.47 26.79 3.93
C ALA A 128 -22.04 27.37 3.92
N GLY A 129 -21.11 26.90 4.75
CA GLY A 129 -19.70 27.29 4.67
C GLY A 129 -19.39 28.75 5.05
N ASN A 130 -20.30 29.46 5.72
CA ASN A 130 -20.10 30.85 6.15
C ASN A 130 -19.61 30.92 7.61
N ARG A 131 -19.53 32.12 8.20
CA ARG A 131 -19.08 32.35 9.57
C ARG A 131 -20.23 32.72 10.52
N LEU A 132 -21.45 32.26 10.24
CA LEU A 132 -22.64 32.52 11.07
C LEU A 132 -22.48 31.90 12.47
N LYS A 133 -22.86 32.65 13.51
CA LYS A 133 -22.78 32.22 14.93
C LYS A 133 -24.12 31.82 15.56
N SER A 134 -25.24 32.16 14.91
CA SER A 134 -26.61 31.92 15.35
C SER A 134 -27.50 31.57 14.16
N ILE A 135 -28.59 30.84 14.37
CA ILE A 135 -29.62 30.66 13.33
C ILE A 135 -30.32 32.00 13.04
N PRO A 136 -30.59 32.33 11.76
CA PRO A 136 -31.42 33.46 11.37
C PRO A 136 -32.77 33.57 12.10
N LYS A 137 -33.10 34.75 12.61
CA LYS A 137 -34.43 35.10 13.12
C LYS A 137 -35.39 35.44 11.97
N PHE A 138 -35.85 34.42 11.24
CA PHE A 138 -36.88 34.60 10.22
C PHE A 138 -38.09 35.34 10.81
N SER A 139 -38.52 36.46 10.21
CA SER A 139 -39.64 37.29 10.71
C SER A 139 -40.95 37.02 9.96
N SER A 140 -42.08 37.15 10.67
CA SER A 140 -43.38 36.49 10.43
C SER A 140 -44.07 36.65 9.08
N HIS A 141 -43.58 37.50 8.18
CA HIS A 141 -44.27 37.81 6.92
C HIS A 141 -43.40 37.74 5.66
N HIS A 142 -42.07 37.61 5.78
CA HIS A 142 -41.17 37.80 4.63
C HIS A 142 -40.64 36.50 3.99
N LEU A 143 -40.67 35.36 4.71
CA LEU A 143 -40.03 34.11 4.28
C LEU A 143 -40.91 32.87 4.46
N THR A 144 -42.23 33.05 4.58
CA THR A 144 -43.22 31.98 4.79
C THR A 144 -43.32 30.96 3.65
N ASN A 145 -42.70 31.24 2.50
CA ASN A 145 -42.63 30.36 1.33
C ASN A 145 -41.37 29.46 1.28
N LEU A 146 -40.41 29.62 2.21
CA LEU A 146 -39.23 28.75 2.27
C LEU A 146 -39.63 27.30 2.56
N GLN A 147 -39.06 26.39 1.77
CA GLN A 147 -39.25 24.94 1.85
C GLN A 147 -37.93 24.20 2.11
N HIS A 148 -36.79 24.80 1.74
CA HIS A 148 -35.46 24.25 2.01
C HIS A 148 -34.55 25.35 2.56
N ILE A 149 -33.91 25.08 3.70
CA ILE A 149 -32.91 25.95 4.31
C ILE A 149 -31.67 25.12 4.61
N ASP A 150 -30.51 25.55 4.12
CA ASP A 150 -29.22 24.94 4.44
C ASP A 150 -28.30 25.96 5.13
N LEU A 151 -27.87 25.66 6.34
CA LEU A 151 -26.92 26.43 7.14
C LEU A 151 -25.67 25.58 7.50
N SER A 152 -25.40 24.50 6.78
CA SER A 152 -24.32 23.55 7.11
C SER A 152 -22.92 24.19 7.09
N ILE A 153 -21.96 23.58 7.77
CA ILE A 153 -20.56 24.04 7.80
C ILE A 153 -20.45 25.53 8.22
N ASN A 154 -21.14 25.90 9.30
CA ASN A 154 -21.07 27.24 9.90
C ASN A 154 -20.61 27.11 11.37
N ASN A 155 -20.48 28.22 12.08
CA ASN A 155 -20.06 28.23 13.49
C ASN A 155 -21.25 28.50 14.45
N ILE A 156 -22.44 27.98 14.11
CA ILE A 156 -23.65 28.20 14.91
C ILE A 156 -23.54 27.35 16.19
N GLY A 157 -23.47 28.01 17.35
CA GLY A 157 -23.35 27.34 18.65
C GLY A 157 -24.62 27.34 19.50
N PHE A 158 -25.58 28.19 19.18
CA PHE A 158 -26.79 28.40 19.98
C PHE A 158 -28.02 28.63 19.12
N MET A 159 -29.16 28.15 19.61
CA MET A 159 -30.50 28.46 19.09
C MET A 159 -31.35 29.10 20.19
N GLU A 160 -31.91 30.27 19.88
CA GLU A 160 -33.05 30.79 20.64
C GLU A 160 -34.28 29.89 20.46
N GLN A 161 -35.28 30.03 21.35
CA GLN A 161 -36.40 29.09 21.44
C GLN A 161 -37.45 29.20 20.31
N GLN A 162 -37.37 30.21 19.43
CA GLN A 162 -38.47 30.59 18.53
C GLN A 162 -38.15 30.85 17.03
N PRO A 163 -36.97 30.56 16.44
CA PRO A 163 -36.64 31.00 15.07
C PRO A 163 -37.52 30.37 13.97
N LEU A 164 -38.03 29.15 14.16
CA LEU A 164 -38.76 28.42 13.12
C LEU A 164 -40.25 28.76 13.00
N TRP A 165 -40.86 29.48 13.96
CA TRP A 165 -42.29 29.83 13.94
C TRP A 165 -42.76 30.48 12.64
N ASN A 166 -41.85 31.24 12.01
CA ASN A 166 -42.15 32.10 10.88
C ASN A 166 -41.90 31.45 9.51
N VAL A 167 -41.57 30.14 9.48
CA VAL A 167 -41.37 29.36 8.26
C VAL A 167 -42.26 28.10 8.24
N PRO A 168 -43.59 28.24 8.21
CA PRO A 168 -44.55 27.13 8.36
C PRO A 168 -44.61 26.15 7.18
N ASN A 169 -43.83 26.39 6.12
CA ASN A 169 -43.74 25.53 4.93
C ASN A 169 -42.37 24.83 4.76
N LEU A 170 -41.48 24.96 5.76
CA LEU A 170 -40.17 24.32 5.76
C LEU A 170 -40.30 22.79 5.69
N GLN A 171 -39.63 22.16 4.73
CA GLN A 171 -39.59 20.70 4.54
C GLN A 171 -38.20 20.13 4.78
N VAL A 172 -37.14 20.89 4.46
CA VAL A 172 -35.74 20.48 4.69
C VAL A 172 -35.00 21.57 5.45
N LEU A 173 -34.33 21.19 6.54
CA LEU A 173 -33.43 22.03 7.30
C LEU A 173 -32.10 21.30 7.51
N ASN A 174 -31.01 21.84 6.95
CA ASN A 174 -29.66 21.32 7.15
C ASN A 174 -28.87 22.21 8.11
N LEU A 175 -28.38 21.62 9.20
CA LEU A 175 -27.53 22.23 10.23
C LEU A 175 -26.26 21.38 10.48
N ALA A 176 -25.88 20.51 9.54
CA ALA A 176 -24.67 19.70 9.64
C ALA A 176 -23.42 20.57 9.90
N ASP A 177 -22.40 19.99 10.53
CA ASP A 177 -21.08 20.61 10.70
C ASP A 177 -21.12 22.00 11.35
N ASN A 178 -22.05 22.18 12.29
CA ASN A 178 -22.15 23.32 13.19
C ASN A 178 -21.88 22.89 14.63
N VAL A 179 -21.44 23.84 15.48
CA VAL A 179 -21.06 23.60 16.89
C VAL A 179 -22.25 23.64 17.86
N ILE A 180 -23.45 23.29 17.40
CA ILE A 180 -24.69 23.27 18.19
C ILE A 180 -24.62 22.11 19.20
N GLN A 181 -24.70 22.41 20.49
CA GLN A 181 -24.53 21.40 21.55
C GLN A 181 -25.84 20.76 22.03
N THR A 182 -26.97 21.47 21.93
CA THR A 182 -28.32 20.99 22.26
C THR A 182 -29.37 21.66 21.38
N LEU A 183 -30.51 20.99 21.22
CA LEU A 183 -31.75 21.55 20.67
C LEU A 183 -32.65 22.03 21.83
N SER A 184 -33.46 23.06 21.58
CA SER A 184 -34.52 23.46 22.51
C SER A 184 -35.61 22.39 22.55
N GLN A 185 -36.19 22.14 23.72
CA GLN A 185 -37.28 21.16 23.89
C GLN A 185 -38.53 21.50 23.05
N HIS A 186 -38.71 22.77 22.69
CA HIS A 186 -39.80 23.27 21.83
C HIS A 186 -39.42 23.39 20.33
N PHE A 187 -38.22 22.96 19.93
CA PHE A 187 -37.73 23.11 18.55
C PHE A 187 -38.65 22.44 17.50
N PHE A 188 -39.26 21.30 17.85
CA PHE A 188 -40.11 20.52 16.95
C PHE A 188 -41.58 20.95 16.93
N ASP A 189 -42.07 21.66 17.95
CA ASP A 189 -43.49 22.02 18.12
C ASP A 189 -44.04 22.90 16.98
N TYR A 190 -43.13 23.54 16.23
CA TYR A 190 -43.44 24.70 15.38
C TYR A 190 -43.17 24.50 13.89
N SER A 191 -42.72 23.33 13.45
CA SER A 191 -42.50 23.03 12.01
C SER A 191 -43.18 21.75 11.56
N LYS A 192 -44.52 21.75 11.56
CA LYS A 192 -45.40 20.60 11.21
C LYS A 192 -45.27 20.07 9.77
N LYS A 193 -44.33 20.57 8.96
CA LYS A 193 -44.04 20.11 7.59
C LYS A 193 -42.59 19.69 7.38
N LEU A 194 -41.73 19.78 8.40
CA LEU A 194 -40.33 19.40 8.33
C LEU A 194 -40.20 17.88 8.13
N LYS A 195 -39.76 17.46 6.95
CA LYS A 195 -39.54 16.05 6.58
C LYS A 195 -38.11 15.61 6.84
N THR A 196 -37.16 16.54 6.72
CA THR A 196 -35.72 16.24 6.75
C THR A 196 -35.01 17.26 7.61
N LEU A 197 -34.49 16.82 8.75
CA LEU A 197 -33.56 17.58 9.59
C LEU A 197 -32.19 16.88 9.51
N ILE A 198 -31.17 17.62 9.10
CA ILE A 198 -29.78 17.14 9.03
C ILE A 198 -28.99 17.85 10.13
N LEU A 199 -28.29 17.08 10.95
CA LEU A 199 -27.48 17.53 12.10
C LEU A 199 -26.14 16.82 12.06
N SER A 200 -25.11 17.39 12.71
CA SER A 200 -23.89 16.66 13.04
C SER A 200 -24.18 15.52 14.04
N ASP A 201 -23.48 14.39 13.92
CA ASP A 201 -23.81 13.17 14.68
C ASP A 201 -23.64 13.31 16.21
N ILE A 202 -22.87 14.29 16.67
CA ILE A 202 -22.72 14.69 18.07
C ILE A 202 -24.09 15.01 18.71
N LEU A 203 -25.04 15.61 17.97
CA LEU A 203 -26.39 15.89 18.46
C LEU A 203 -27.30 14.65 18.46
N ARG A 204 -27.18 13.79 17.43
CA ARG A 204 -28.01 12.58 17.30
C ARG A 204 -27.88 11.66 18.51
N GLN A 205 -26.69 11.57 19.09
CA GLN A 205 -26.41 10.71 20.24
C GLN A 205 -26.96 11.22 21.60
N ARG A 206 -27.48 12.45 21.70
CA ARG A 206 -27.76 13.09 23.02
C ARG A 206 -29.17 13.58 23.31
N GLN A 207 -30.11 13.60 22.36
CA GLN A 207 -31.42 14.23 22.62
C GLN A 207 -32.68 13.58 22.00
N PHE A 208 -32.59 12.39 21.42
CA PHE A 208 -33.74 11.69 20.80
C PHE A 208 -34.32 10.55 21.67
N SER A 209 -34.49 10.81 22.97
CA SER A 209 -35.10 9.90 23.95
C SER A 209 -36.46 10.36 24.50
N SER A 210 -37.05 11.42 23.93
CA SER A 210 -38.19 12.14 24.53
C SER A 210 -39.31 12.58 23.57
N LEU A 211 -39.33 12.07 22.32
CA LEU A 211 -40.54 12.15 21.48
C LEU A 211 -41.60 11.15 22.02
N ARG A 212 -42.86 11.58 22.11
CA ARG A 212 -43.94 10.81 22.74
C ARG A 212 -44.56 9.79 21.76
N ASN A 213 -44.97 8.64 22.29
CA ASN A 213 -45.30 7.39 21.59
C ASN A 213 -46.57 7.40 20.68
N GLU A 214 -47.04 8.56 20.26
CA GLU A 214 -48.28 8.74 19.48
C GLU A 214 -47.91 9.63 18.27
N GLU A 215 -47.90 9.17 17.01
CA GLU A 215 -48.60 8.03 16.40
C GLU A 215 -47.66 6.98 15.77
N LEU A 216 -46.95 6.19 16.60
CA LEU A 216 -46.19 5.01 16.13
C LEU A 216 -47.15 3.85 15.79
N GLN A 217 -47.90 3.98 14.68
CA GLN A 217 -48.77 2.89 14.20
C GLN A 217 -47.95 1.76 13.55
N CYS A 218 -47.61 0.78 14.39
CA CYS A 218 -47.39 -0.63 14.09
C CYS A 218 -46.51 -0.98 12.87
N PHE A 219 -45.32 -1.53 13.13
CA PHE A 219 -44.88 -2.67 12.31
C PHE A 219 -45.97 -3.75 12.41
N GLY A 220 -46.54 -4.10 11.26
CA GLY A 220 -47.91 -4.59 11.20
C GLY A 220 -48.11 -5.96 11.83
N VAL A 221 -49.01 -6.03 12.83
CA VAL A 221 -49.65 -7.30 13.19
C VAL A 221 -50.66 -7.63 12.10
N LYS A 222 -50.27 -8.41 11.10
CA LYS A 222 -51.11 -8.67 9.93
C LYS A 222 -52.17 -9.72 10.30
N LEU A 223 -53.42 -9.29 10.33
CA LEU A 223 -54.57 -10.19 10.46
C LEU A 223 -54.77 -10.96 9.14
N LEU A 224 -55.00 -12.26 9.26
CA LEU A 224 -55.35 -13.13 8.14
C LEU A 224 -56.82 -13.55 8.27
N ASP A 225 -57.48 -13.80 7.14
CA ASP A 225 -58.91 -13.52 6.89
C ASP A 225 -59.96 -14.29 7.74
N ASN A 226 -59.50 -15.16 8.65
CA ASN A 226 -60.34 -16.08 9.43
C ASN A 226 -60.66 -15.55 10.86
N LYS A 227 -60.60 -14.23 11.07
CA LYS A 227 -60.98 -13.50 12.32
C LYS A 227 -60.30 -13.90 13.65
N GLN A 228 -59.45 -14.92 13.70
CA GLN A 228 -58.79 -15.42 14.93
C GLN A 228 -57.25 -15.47 14.86
N ASN A 229 -56.62 -15.17 13.72
CA ASN A 229 -55.17 -15.32 13.51
C ASN A 229 -54.46 -13.98 13.24
N ALA A 230 -53.29 -13.81 13.85
CA ALA A 230 -52.49 -12.58 13.83
C ALA A 230 -50.99 -12.89 13.67
N LYS A 231 -50.26 -12.17 12.80
CA LYS A 231 -48.81 -12.36 12.59
C LYS A 231 -48.00 -11.15 13.00
N CYS A 232 -47.02 -11.31 13.90
CA CYS A 232 -45.98 -10.29 14.12
C CYS A 232 -44.90 -10.40 13.04
N GLU A 233 -44.58 -9.29 12.38
CA GLU A 233 -43.62 -9.25 11.27
C GLU A 233 -42.40 -8.41 11.68
N VAL A 234 -41.33 -9.10 12.11
CA VAL A 234 -40.02 -8.55 12.50
C VAL A 234 -38.95 -9.39 11.83
N ASP A 235 -38.00 -8.78 11.13
CA ASP A 235 -37.04 -9.53 10.30
C ASP A 235 -35.97 -10.25 11.14
N ARG A 236 -36.20 -11.55 11.33
CA ARG A 236 -35.21 -12.60 11.65
C ARG A 236 -34.42 -12.45 12.97
N ALA A 237 -34.96 -11.73 13.94
CA ALA A 237 -34.64 -11.94 15.36
C ALA A 237 -35.69 -12.84 16.03
N PRO A 238 -35.34 -13.70 17.01
CA PRO A 238 -36.30 -14.55 17.70
C PRO A 238 -37.20 -13.72 18.62
N VAL A 239 -38.51 -13.68 18.32
CA VAL A 239 -39.45 -12.78 19.00
C VAL A 239 -40.22 -13.49 20.12
N THR A 240 -40.08 -12.96 21.34
CA THR A 240 -40.88 -13.27 22.54
C THR A 240 -42.20 -12.52 22.50
N PHE A 241 -43.34 -13.15 22.75
CA PHE A 241 -44.63 -12.45 22.89
C PHE A 241 -44.91 -12.01 24.34
N ILE A 242 -45.71 -10.96 24.50
CA ILE A 242 -46.14 -10.39 25.78
C ILE A 242 -47.64 -10.11 25.72
N TYR A 243 -48.43 -10.56 26.71
CA TYR A 243 -49.87 -10.29 26.80
C TYR A 243 -50.21 -9.73 28.19
N LYS A 244 -50.96 -8.62 28.24
CA LYS A 244 -51.24 -7.86 29.48
C LYS A 244 -49.98 -7.59 30.34
N ARG A 245 -48.85 -7.30 29.68
CA ARG A 245 -47.51 -7.04 30.25
C ARG A 245 -46.76 -8.26 30.82
N GLU A 246 -47.27 -9.48 30.67
CA GLU A 246 -46.56 -10.71 31.05
C GLU A 246 -46.00 -11.45 29.83
N ARG A 247 -44.82 -12.05 29.96
CA ARG A 247 -44.16 -12.87 28.91
C ARG A 247 -44.99 -14.12 28.63
N VAL A 248 -45.31 -14.37 27.36
CA VAL A 248 -45.88 -15.65 26.91
C VAL A 248 -44.70 -16.60 26.70
N VAL A 249 -44.62 -17.65 27.53
CA VAL A 249 -43.42 -18.50 27.65
C VAL A 249 -43.59 -19.84 26.92
N ASP A 250 -44.81 -20.38 26.91
CA ASP A 250 -45.12 -21.73 26.41
C ASP A 250 -46.22 -21.69 25.34
N ASN A 251 -46.36 -22.79 24.60
CA ASN A 251 -47.42 -22.87 23.59
C ASN A 251 -48.80 -23.07 24.26
N ASN A 252 -49.80 -22.28 23.85
CA ASN A 252 -51.20 -22.32 24.32
C ASN A 252 -51.48 -21.68 25.72
N THR A 253 -50.70 -20.67 26.15
CA THR A 253 -51.01 -19.91 27.39
C THR A 253 -52.15 -18.89 27.19
N LYS A 254 -53.07 -18.76 28.16
CA LYS A 254 -54.13 -17.72 28.22
C LYS A 254 -54.98 -17.55 26.92
N GLY A 255 -55.19 -18.63 26.18
CA GLY A 255 -55.94 -18.61 24.91
C GLY A 255 -55.16 -18.06 23.71
N ILE A 256 -53.83 -17.98 23.81
CA ILE A 256 -52.91 -17.57 22.75
C ILE A 256 -52.06 -18.78 22.37
N LYS A 257 -52.13 -19.18 21.10
CA LYS A 257 -51.48 -20.40 20.58
C LYS A 257 -50.48 -20.03 19.49
N ILE A 258 -49.23 -20.44 19.65
CA ILE A 258 -48.12 -20.02 18.80
C ILE A 258 -47.95 -21.01 17.65
N LEU A 259 -48.01 -20.48 16.42
CA LEU A 259 -47.82 -21.20 15.17
C LEU A 259 -46.42 -20.92 14.60
N SER A 260 -46.03 -21.66 13.57
CA SER A 260 -44.77 -21.41 12.87
C SER A 260 -44.76 -20.04 12.18
N ASN A 261 -43.56 -19.52 11.93
CA ASN A 261 -43.31 -18.31 11.12
C ASN A 261 -43.93 -17.01 11.66
N GLY A 262 -44.03 -16.87 12.98
CA GLY A 262 -44.43 -15.61 13.66
C GLY A 262 -45.92 -15.35 13.76
N ILE A 263 -46.75 -16.36 13.46
CA ILE A 263 -48.22 -16.29 13.54
C ILE A 263 -48.70 -16.83 14.89
N ILE A 264 -49.73 -16.22 15.47
CA ILE A 264 -50.48 -16.71 16.64
C ILE A 264 -51.97 -16.85 16.31
N SER A 265 -52.62 -17.81 16.96
CA SER A 265 -54.07 -18.01 16.97
C SER A 265 -54.64 -17.59 18.32
N LEU A 266 -55.84 -17.01 18.32
CA LEU A 266 -56.51 -16.46 19.49
C LEU A 266 -57.87 -17.13 19.73
N ASP A 267 -58.05 -17.67 20.94
CA ASP A 267 -59.33 -18.23 21.37
C ASP A 267 -60.39 -17.15 21.58
N SER A 268 -61.68 -17.54 21.52
CA SER A 268 -62.84 -16.65 21.62
C SER A 268 -63.00 -16.02 23.00
N GLY A 269 -62.24 -14.96 23.25
CA GLY A 269 -62.17 -14.20 24.50
C GLY A 269 -60.92 -13.34 24.66
N VAL A 270 -59.89 -13.54 23.83
CA VAL A 270 -58.62 -12.78 23.88
C VAL A 270 -58.72 -11.47 23.09
N SER A 271 -58.28 -10.35 23.69
CA SER A 271 -58.32 -9.03 23.04
C SER A 271 -57.03 -8.74 22.26
N LEU A 272 -57.18 -8.53 20.94
CA LEU A 272 -56.09 -8.13 20.03
C LEU A 272 -55.37 -6.83 20.43
N LYS A 273 -55.96 -5.98 21.28
CA LYS A 273 -55.36 -4.71 21.71
C LYS A 273 -54.35 -4.85 22.86
N GLU A 274 -54.17 -6.03 23.43
CA GLU A 274 -53.44 -6.22 24.70
C GLU A 274 -52.13 -7.03 24.56
N LEU A 275 -51.58 -7.13 23.33
CA LEU A 275 -50.49 -8.05 22.94
C LEU A 275 -49.29 -7.34 22.25
N GLN A 276 -48.05 -7.73 22.57
CA GLN A 276 -46.76 -7.05 22.25
C GLN A 276 -45.59 -8.06 22.09
N CYS A 277 -44.34 -7.66 21.75
CA CYS A 277 -43.21 -8.61 21.51
C CYS A 277 -41.73 -8.06 21.64
N THR A 278 -40.70 -8.90 21.96
CA THR A 278 -39.27 -8.52 22.30
C THR A 278 -38.16 -9.65 22.17
N ILE A 279 -36.86 -9.46 22.57
CA ILE A 279 -35.62 -10.32 22.33
C ILE A 279 -34.65 -10.44 23.59
N ASP A 280 -33.68 -11.40 23.72
CA ASP A 280 -32.95 -11.81 25.00
C ASP A 280 -31.56 -12.59 24.90
N TYR A 281 -30.63 -12.66 25.94
CA TYR A 281 -29.24 -13.33 25.95
C TYR A 281 -28.44 -13.56 27.33
N ASN A 282 -27.75 -14.74 27.67
CA ASN A 282 -26.49 -14.93 28.56
C ASN A 282 -25.92 -16.39 29.03
N THR A 283 -24.65 -16.48 29.58
CA THR A 283 -23.86 -17.49 30.49
C THR A 283 -23.00 -18.80 30.05
N THR A 284 -22.02 -19.37 30.88
CA THR A 284 -20.68 -20.02 30.43
C THR A 284 -19.76 -21.08 31.26
N PHE A 285 -18.72 -21.73 30.59
CA PHE A 285 -17.36 -22.39 30.97
C PHE A 285 -17.17 -23.97 31.20
N ILE A 286 -16.04 -24.77 31.39
CA ILE A 286 -14.56 -24.86 31.87
C ILE A 286 -13.90 -26.29 31.42
N SER A 287 -12.64 -26.91 31.41
CA SER A 287 -11.08 -26.85 31.40
C SER A 287 -10.43 -28.31 31.13
N LYS A 288 -9.15 -28.88 31.22
CA LYS A 288 -7.70 -28.70 31.72
C LYS A 288 -6.68 -29.89 31.32
N SER A 289 -5.33 -29.85 31.58
CA SER A 289 -4.31 -30.96 31.97
C SER A 289 -2.85 -31.21 31.32
N ARG A 290 -2.21 -32.44 31.33
CA ARG A 290 -0.70 -32.79 31.50
C ARG A 290 -0.20 -34.25 31.10
N LEU A 291 1.08 -34.81 31.14
CA LEU A 291 2.58 -34.49 31.09
C LEU A 291 3.57 -35.79 31.11
N PRO A 292 4.88 -35.81 30.63
CA PRO A 292 5.80 -37.02 30.53
C PRO A 292 7.35 -36.95 30.94
N ARG A 293 8.21 -38.01 30.72
CA ARG A 293 9.72 -38.08 30.99
C ARG A 293 10.55 -39.25 30.29
N LYS A 294 11.93 -39.26 30.29
CA LYS A 294 12.89 -40.35 29.81
C LYS A 294 14.37 -40.25 30.36
N ILE A 295 15.22 -41.33 30.25
CA ILE A 295 16.71 -41.50 30.53
C ILE A 295 17.26 -42.81 29.81
N LEU A 296 18.51 -43.37 29.78
CA LEU A 296 19.99 -43.03 29.74
C LEU A 296 20.80 -44.27 29.12
N ASP A 297 22.16 -44.30 29.13
CA ASP A 297 23.09 -45.32 28.51
C ASP A 297 24.53 -45.37 29.19
N VAL A 298 25.50 -46.24 28.77
CA VAL A 298 26.78 -46.56 29.50
C VAL A 298 28.18 -46.53 28.77
N HIS A 299 28.76 -47.62 28.21
CA HIS A 299 30.23 -47.70 27.87
C HIS A 299 30.76 -48.80 26.89
N SER A 300 32.05 -48.74 26.46
CA SER A 300 32.78 -49.79 25.67
C SER A 300 34.34 -49.84 25.84
N ALA A 301 35.07 -50.76 25.16
CA ALA A 301 36.46 -51.21 25.52
C ALA A 301 37.34 -51.87 24.37
N PRO A 302 38.69 -52.04 24.53
CA PRO A 302 39.81 -52.37 23.56
C PRO A 302 39.63 -52.98 22.14
N LYS A 303 39.04 -52.28 21.16
CA LYS A 303 38.52 -52.80 19.87
C LYS A 303 38.39 -51.66 18.84
N PHE A 304 38.34 -51.95 17.53
CA PHE A 304 37.90 -50.94 16.54
C PHE A 304 36.45 -50.52 16.84
N THR A 305 36.23 -49.29 17.32
CA THR A 305 34.91 -48.68 17.38
C THR A 305 34.44 -48.24 16.00
N LEU A 306 35.37 -47.76 15.19
CA LEU A 306 35.13 -47.40 13.80
C LEU A 306 36.23 -48.02 12.95
N LYS A 307 35.88 -49.06 12.19
CA LYS A 307 36.70 -49.50 11.08
C LYS A 307 36.44 -48.57 9.89
N PRO A 308 37.44 -48.17 9.10
CA PRO A 308 37.19 -47.69 7.76
C PRO A 308 36.44 -48.80 7.00
N LYS A 309 35.46 -48.40 6.18
CA LYS A 309 34.59 -49.30 5.42
C LYS A 309 34.82 -49.09 3.94
N ASP A 310 34.74 -50.18 3.16
CA ASP A 310 34.61 -50.11 1.70
C ASP A 310 33.52 -49.08 1.35
N ARG A 311 33.87 -48.09 0.52
CA ARG A 311 32.97 -47.00 0.20
C ARG A 311 33.28 -46.44 -1.17
N SER A 312 32.24 -46.29 -1.98
CA SER A 312 32.31 -45.56 -3.23
C SER A 312 32.20 -44.06 -2.95
N TYR A 313 33.03 -43.26 -3.61
CA TYR A 313 33.10 -41.80 -3.47
C TYR A 313 32.95 -41.11 -4.84
N ARG A 314 32.62 -39.81 -4.83
CA ARG A 314 32.53 -39.02 -6.07
C ARG A 314 33.87 -38.42 -6.44
N GLU A 315 34.16 -38.36 -7.73
CA GLU A 315 35.33 -37.64 -8.22
C GLU A 315 35.30 -36.16 -7.82
N GLY A 316 36.47 -35.59 -7.53
CA GLY A 316 36.64 -34.21 -7.06
C GLY A 316 36.36 -34.01 -5.57
N THR A 317 35.70 -34.94 -4.88
CA THR A 317 35.33 -34.76 -3.47
C THR A 317 36.48 -35.02 -2.49
N THR A 318 36.35 -34.52 -1.26
CA THR A 318 37.25 -34.90 -0.16
C THR A 318 36.83 -36.25 0.39
N VAL A 319 37.76 -37.22 0.40
CA VAL A 319 37.49 -38.55 0.96
C VAL A 319 38.11 -38.66 2.34
N ARG A 320 37.27 -38.90 3.34
CA ARG A 320 37.69 -39.20 4.70
C ARG A 320 37.50 -40.70 4.99
N LEU A 321 38.55 -41.30 5.51
CA LEU A 321 38.58 -42.65 6.06
C LEU A 321 38.91 -42.53 7.56
N ASP A 322 37.93 -42.85 8.39
CA ASP A 322 38.08 -42.89 9.85
C ASP A 322 38.44 -44.30 10.30
N CYS A 323 39.32 -44.38 11.29
CA CYS A 323 39.75 -45.58 11.97
C CYS A 323 39.91 -45.28 13.46
N GLU A 324 38.86 -45.56 14.22
CA GLU A 324 38.85 -45.33 15.66
C GLU A 324 38.91 -46.66 16.41
N VAL A 325 39.58 -46.61 17.55
CA VAL A 325 39.77 -47.72 18.46
C VAL A 325 39.47 -47.25 19.87
N THR A 326 38.49 -47.87 20.53
CA THR A 326 38.52 -47.85 21.98
C THR A 326 39.66 -48.70 22.45
N GLY A 327 40.29 -48.24 23.51
CA GLY A 327 41.19 -49.01 24.32
C GLY A 327 41.45 -48.24 25.60
N LYS A 328 41.52 -48.96 26.71
CA LYS A 328 42.00 -48.42 27.98
C LYS A 328 43.10 -49.38 28.43
N PRO A 329 44.39 -49.08 28.14
CA PRO A 329 44.94 -47.84 27.54
C PRO A 329 44.66 -47.66 26.04
N ARG A 330 44.81 -46.43 25.52
CA ARG A 330 44.46 -46.07 24.13
C ARG A 330 45.48 -46.58 23.09
N PRO A 331 45.06 -47.11 21.93
CA PRO A 331 46.00 -47.58 20.89
C PRO A 331 46.51 -46.50 19.94
N SER A 332 47.67 -46.78 19.33
CA SER A 332 48.34 -46.01 18.27
C SER A 332 47.94 -46.51 16.88
N ILE A 333 48.05 -45.69 15.82
CA ILE A 333 47.45 -46.00 14.50
C ILE A 333 48.41 -45.68 13.33
N THR A 334 48.27 -46.38 12.20
CA THR A 334 49.01 -46.14 10.94
C THR A 334 48.20 -46.54 9.70
N TRP A 335 48.36 -45.80 8.59
CA TRP A 335 47.66 -46.03 7.31
C TRP A 335 48.56 -46.47 6.14
N TYR A 336 47.96 -47.23 5.22
CA TYR A 336 48.54 -47.72 3.95
C TYR A 336 47.54 -47.53 2.80
N PHE A 337 48.02 -47.48 1.55
CA PHE A 337 47.24 -47.54 0.30
C PHE A 337 47.86 -48.55 -0.65
N ASN A 338 47.07 -49.51 -1.15
CA ASN A 338 47.52 -50.60 -2.03
C ASN A 338 48.84 -51.24 -1.53
N GLY A 339 48.88 -51.54 -0.23
CA GLY A 339 50.03 -52.13 0.48
C GLY A 339 51.18 -51.18 0.83
N ARG A 340 51.19 -49.93 0.34
CA ARG A 340 52.28 -48.96 0.59
C ARG A 340 51.94 -48.02 1.76
N LYS A 341 52.84 -47.88 2.73
CA LYS A 341 52.64 -47.00 3.91
C LYS A 341 52.48 -45.54 3.48
N LEU A 342 51.39 -44.90 3.90
CA LEU A 342 51.14 -43.50 3.60
C LEU A 342 51.99 -42.57 4.48
N LYS A 343 52.30 -41.39 3.94
CA LYS A 343 52.98 -40.29 4.64
C LYS A 343 52.15 -39.02 4.49
N ARG A 344 52.10 -38.21 5.54
CA ARG A 344 51.36 -36.94 5.56
C ARG A 344 51.89 -36.00 4.46
N SER A 345 50.99 -35.45 3.66
CA SER A 345 51.29 -34.63 2.47
C SER A 345 50.09 -33.75 2.11
N ARG A 346 50.18 -32.94 1.04
CA ARG A 346 49.02 -32.19 0.51
C ARG A 346 47.91 -33.08 -0.07
N LYS A 347 48.25 -34.34 -0.42
CA LYS A 347 47.30 -35.32 -0.97
C LYS A 347 46.65 -36.16 0.13
N TYR A 348 47.44 -36.55 1.12
CA TYR A 348 47.06 -37.43 2.23
C TYR A 348 47.30 -36.71 3.55
N GLU A 349 46.25 -36.16 4.14
CA GLU A 349 46.31 -35.53 5.46
C GLU A 349 45.88 -36.53 6.54
N MET A 350 46.54 -36.48 7.70
CA MET A 350 46.18 -37.27 8.88
C MET A 350 46.18 -36.38 10.11
N ASN A 351 45.25 -36.63 11.03
CA ASN A 351 45.20 -35.96 12.34
C ASN A 351 46.36 -36.43 13.25
N LEU A 352 46.57 -35.72 14.37
CA LEU A 352 47.69 -35.99 15.30
C LEU A 352 47.72 -37.44 15.82
N GLU A 353 46.54 -38.03 16.00
CA GLU A 353 46.35 -39.38 16.56
C GLU A 353 46.27 -40.47 15.47
N GLN A 354 46.34 -40.07 14.19
CA GLN A 354 46.17 -40.90 12.99
C GLN A 354 44.86 -41.71 12.94
N THR A 355 43.85 -41.37 13.75
CA THR A 355 42.50 -41.96 13.70
C THR A 355 41.72 -41.58 12.44
N SER A 356 42.20 -40.62 11.63
CA SER A 356 41.55 -40.24 10.38
C SER A 356 42.53 -39.88 9.28
N LEU A 357 42.25 -40.35 8.07
CA LEU A 357 42.96 -40.06 6.83
C LEU A 357 42.02 -39.29 5.88
N ASN A 358 42.37 -38.06 5.52
CA ASN A 358 41.69 -37.27 4.49
C ASN A 358 42.49 -37.36 3.16
N ILE A 359 41.79 -37.46 2.03
CA ILE A 359 42.34 -37.55 0.67
C ILE A 359 41.79 -36.41 -0.19
N TYR A 360 42.68 -35.60 -0.78
CA TYR A 360 42.32 -34.34 -1.45
C TYR A 360 42.88 -34.18 -2.87
N PRO A 361 42.03 -33.80 -3.85
CA PRO A 361 40.69 -34.36 -4.04
C PRO A 361 40.79 -35.85 -4.39
N PHE A 362 39.72 -36.62 -4.24
CA PHE A 362 39.66 -38.01 -4.68
C PHE A 362 39.33 -38.09 -6.18
N LEU A 363 40.13 -38.83 -6.94
CA LEU A 363 40.08 -38.97 -8.39
C LEU A 363 40.24 -40.45 -8.77
N GLU A 364 39.99 -40.81 -10.03
CA GLU A 364 40.09 -42.21 -10.51
C GLU A 364 41.38 -42.94 -10.07
N ARG A 365 42.53 -42.27 -10.09
CA ARG A 365 43.84 -42.82 -9.68
C ARG A 365 44.02 -43.11 -8.18
N ASP A 366 43.03 -42.73 -7.36
CA ASP A 366 43.01 -42.96 -5.91
C ASP A 366 42.09 -44.14 -5.52
N ILE A 367 41.46 -44.79 -6.50
CA ILE A 367 40.70 -46.03 -6.32
C ILE A 367 41.64 -47.13 -5.80
N GLY A 368 41.18 -47.88 -4.79
CA GLY A 368 41.90 -49.02 -4.24
C GLY A 368 41.82 -49.16 -2.72
N LYS A 369 42.63 -50.08 -2.20
CA LYS A 369 42.53 -50.59 -0.83
C LYS A 369 43.39 -49.77 0.14
N TYR A 370 42.74 -49.02 1.00
CA TYR A 370 43.34 -48.34 2.14
C TYR A 370 43.29 -49.26 3.38
N THR A 371 44.40 -49.38 4.11
CA THR A 371 44.49 -50.25 5.30
C THR A 371 44.89 -49.45 6.52
N CYS A 372 44.12 -49.59 7.60
CA CYS A 372 44.41 -49.07 8.92
C CYS A 372 44.92 -50.20 9.83
N ILE A 373 45.95 -49.89 10.61
CA ILE A 373 46.54 -50.79 11.60
C ILE A 373 46.57 -50.04 12.93
N ALA A 374 46.07 -50.64 14.01
CA ALA A 374 45.97 -50.04 15.33
C ALA A 374 46.49 -50.96 16.45
N GLU A 375 47.24 -50.42 17.41
CA GLU A 375 48.10 -51.22 18.29
C GLU A 375 48.33 -50.58 19.67
N ASN A 376 48.13 -51.37 20.74
CA ASN A 376 48.55 -51.07 22.11
C ASN A 376 49.15 -52.32 22.79
N ALA A 377 49.60 -52.18 24.04
CA ALA A 377 50.21 -53.26 24.83
C ALA A 377 49.31 -54.50 25.11
N TYR A 378 48.02 -54.44 24.77
CA TYR A 378 47.02 -55.50 24.96
C TYR A 378 46.48 -56.05 23.62
N GLY A 379 46.95 -55.56 22.48
CA GLY A 379 46.56 -56.09 21.18
C GLY A 379 46.93 -55.20 19.99
N ARG A 380 47.26 -55.87 18.88
CA ARG A 380 47.38 -55.29 17.53
C ARG A 380 46.23 -55.80 16.67
N ILE A 381 45.53 -54.90 15.99
CA ILE A 381 44.40 -55.19 15.11
C ILE A 381 44.53 -54.40 13.81
N GLU A 382 44.13 -54.98 12.69
CA GLU A 382 44.15 -54.32 11.38
C GLU A 382 42.84 -54.51 10.62
N THR A 383 42.56 -53.60 9.70
CA THR A 383 41.33 -53.54 8.91
C THR A 383 41.57 -52.76 7.63
N SER A 384 40.82 -53.07 6.57
CA SER A 384 40.93 -52.36 5.29
C SER A 384 39.59 -51.85 4.80
N ALA A 385 39.65 -50.86 3.92
CA ALA A 385 38.56 -50.28 3.17
C ALA A 385 38.99 -50.08 1.71
N GLU A 386 38.21 -50.53 0.75
CA GLU A 386 38.37 -50.17 -0.64
C GLU A 386 37.61 -48.88 -0.97
N ALA A 387 38.35 -47.85 -1.39
CA ALA A 387 37.78 -46.64 -1.94
C ALA A 387 37.48 -46.88 -3.43
N ARG A 388 36.22 -46.75 -3.82
CA ARG A 388 35.73 -46.93 -5.20
C ARG A 388 35.14 -45.62 -5.73
N LEU A 389 34.71 -45.59 -6.99
CA LEU A 389 34.03 -44.44 -7.59
C LEU A 389 32.51 -44.71 -7.71
N VAL A 390 31.65 -43.75 -7.35
CA VAL A 390 30.19 -43.89 -7.52
C VAL A 390 29.80 -43.45 -8.93
N SER A 391 29.27 -44.36 -9.75
CA SER A 391 28.36 -43.99 -10.84
C SER A 391 26.99 -43.70 -10.23
N SER A 392 26.71 -42.44 -9.93
CA SER A 392 25.56 -42.07 -9.10
C SER A 392 24.36 -41.57 -9.91
N SER A 393 23.22 -42.26 -9.83
CA SER A 393 21.95 -41.93 -10.52
C SER A 393 20.94 -41.24 -9.58
N PRO A 394 20.14 -40.28 -10.08
CA PRO A 394 19.06 -39.68 -9.30
C PRO A 394 17.96 -40.69 -8.97
N PRO A 395 17.15 -40.44 -7.92
CA PRO A 395 16.02 -41.30 -7.60
C PRO A 395 15.00 -41.35 -8.73
N VAL A 396 14.54 -42.54 -9.06
CA VAL A 396 13.41 -42.79 -9.95
C VAL A 396 12.38 -43.59 -9.16
N ILE A 397 11.19 -43.03 -8.96
CA ILE A 397 10.10 -43.71 -8.27
C ILE A 397 9.58 -44.82 -9.19
N THR A 398 9.68 -46.07 -8.73
CA THR A 398 9.33 -47.30 -9.45
C THR A 398 8.02 -47.93 -8.98
N GLU A 399 7.61 -47.65 -7.75
CA GLU A 399 6.24 -47.84 -7.25
C GLU A 399 5.79 -46.48 -6.70
N SER A 400 4.80 -45.84 -7.35
CA SER A 400 4.21 -44.58 -6.88
C SER A 400 3.00 -44.86 -5.98
N PRO A 401 2.70 -44.00 -4.99
CA PRO A 401 1.49 -44.16 -4.20
C PRO A 401 0.24 -43.92 -5.06
N GLU A 402 -0.80 -44.74 -4.88
CA GLU A 402 -2.04 -44.65 -5.67
C GLU A 402 -3.12 -43.81 -4.95
N ASN A 403 -3.97 -43.14 -5.74
CA ASN A 403 -5.15 -42.45 -5.23
C ASN A 403 -6.15 -43.45 -4.62
N GLN A 404 -6.57 -43.23 -3.37
CA GLN A 404 -7.48 -44.15 -2.66
C GLN A 404 -8.76 -43.43 -2.22
N LYS A 405 -9.89 -44.16 -2.22
CA LYS A 405 -11.17 -43.69 -1.68
C LYS A 405 -11.69 -44.67 -0.63
N VAL A 406 -11.86 -44.23 0.62
CA VAL A 406 -12.21 -45.11 1.76
C VAL A 406 -13.26 -44.49 2.69
N SER A 407 -13.94 -45.30 3.50
CA SER A 407 -14.84 -44.81 4.57
C SER A 407 -14.06 -44.33 5.81
N LEU A 408 -14.69 -43.52 6.67
CA LEU A 408 -14.14 -43.22 8.01
C LEU A 408 -13.79 -44.49 8.78
N GLY A 409 -12.75 -44.42 9.60
CA GLY A 409 -12.29 -45.51 10.46
C GLY A 409 -11.55 -46.64 9.73
N SER A 410 -11.45 -46.59 8.40
CA SER A 410 -10.64 -47.52 7.61
C SER A 410 -9.15 -47.41 7.98
N THR A 411 -8.37 -48.45 7.67
CA THR A 411 -6.91 -48.34 7.61
C THR A 411 -6.50 -48.20 6.15
N VAL A 412 -5.63 -47.23 5.85
CA VAL A 412 -5.08 -46.95 4.51
C VAL A 412 -3.58 -47.13 4.55
N THR A 413 -3.02 -47.74 3.50
CA THR A 413 -1.57 -47.82 3.31
C THR A 413 -1.21 -47.25 1.94
N PHE A 414 -0.35 -46.24 1.91
CA PHE A 414 0.33 -45.77 0.71
C PHE A 414 1.67 -46.47 0.57
N ARG A 415 2.04 -46.82 -0.66
CA ARG A 415 3.33 -47.45 -0.99
C ARG A 415 4.17 -46.53 -1.83
N CYS A 416 5.48 -46.52 -1.60
CA CYS A 416 6.41 -45.86 -2.48
C CYS A 416 7.75 -46.61 -2.51
N ARG A 417 8.25 -46.90 -3.72
CA ARG A 417 9.59 -47.45 -3.93
C ARG A 417 10.31 -46.64 -4.98
N ALA A 418 11.61 -46.49 -4.81
CA ALA A 418 12.44 -45.79 -5.76
C ALA A 418 13.82 -46.43 -5.87
N ASP A 419 14.31 -46.52 -7.10
CA ASP A 419 15.65 -46.96 -7.43
C ASP A 419 16.56 -45.75 -7.71
N GLY A 420 17.85 -45.90 -7.48
CA GLY A 420 18.84 -44.83 -7.61
C GLY A 420 20.12 -45.21 -6.86
N GLU A 421 21.24 -44.55 -7.17
CA GLU A 421 22.54 -44.84 -6.52
C GLU A 421 23.20 -43.55 -6.03
N PRO A 422 23.40 -43.35 -4.71
CA PRO A 422 23.03 -44.24 -3.60
C PRO A 422 21.53 -44.53 -3.52
N ARG A 423 21.16 -45.71 -3.00
CA ARG A 423 19.76 -46.11 -2.76
C ARG A 423 18.97 -44.95 -2.13
N PRO A 424 17.83 -44.52 -2.71
CA PRO A 424 17.03 -43.43 -2.15
C PRO A 424 16.48 -43.76 -0.76
N PHE A 425 16.45 -42.75 0.11
CA PHE A 425 15.58 -42.74 1.28
C PHE A 425 14.19 -42.23 0.87
N ILE A 426 13.15 -42.62 1.61
CA ILE A 426 11.76 -42.23 1.32
C ILE A 426 11.25 -41.33 2.44
N THR A 427 10.97 -40.07 2.12
CA THR A 427 10.35 -39.13 3.06
C THR A 427 8.90 -38.89 2.66
N TRP A 428 7.98 -39.18 3.57
CA TRP A 428 6.56 -38.95 3.38
C TRP A 428 6.14 -37.56 3.87
N PHE A 429 5.32 -36.89 3.07
CA PHE A 429 4.71 -35.60 3.37
C PHE A 429 3.20 -35.70 3.30
N PHE A 430 2.51 -34.96 4.16
CA PHE A 430 1.07 -34.74 4.08
C PHE A 430 0.80 -33.26 3.84
N ASN A 431 0.15 -32.93 2.72
CA ASN A 431 -0.12 -31.55 2.29
C ASN A 431 1.13 -30.63 2.33
N GLY A 432 2.30 -31.19 1.97
CA GLY A 432 3.60 -30.49 1.96
C GLY A 432 4.33 -30.40 3.31
N GLY A 433 3.73 -30.85 4.42
CA GLY A 433 4.39 -30.98 5.72
C GLY A 433 5.00 -32.37 5.91
N GLU A 434 6.26 -32.44 6.37
CA GLU A 434 6.95 -33.71 6.64
C GLU A 434 6.26 -34.50 7.77
N ILE A 435 5.99 -35.79 7.55
CA ILE A 435 5.28 -36.65 8.51
C ILE A 435 6.25 -37.11 9.60
N SER A 436 6.24 -36.38 10.72
CA SER A 436 7.09 -36.69 11.87
C SER A 436 6.74 -38.05 12.50
N ILE A 437 7.71 -38.97 12.46
CA ILE A 437 7.68 -40.38 12.94
C ILE A 437 7.35 -40.56 14.44
N LEU A 438 7.12 -39.46 15.18
CA LEU A 438 6.78 -39.47 16.62
C LEU A 438 5.28 -39.30 16.90
N LYS A 439 4.43 -39.33 15.86
CA LYS A 439 2.96 -39.21 15.97
C LYS A 439 2.30 -40.54 15.61
N GLY A 440 1.93 -41.34 16.62
CA GLY A 440 1.34 -42.69 16.47
C GLY A 440 -0.02 -42.82 15.77
N HIS A 441 -0.43 -41.82 15.00
CA HIS A 441 -1.53 -41.85 14.02
C HIS A 441 -1.02 -42.25 12.62
N PHE A 442 0.23 -41.86 12.30
CA PHE A 442 0.93 -42.25 11.10
C PHE A 442 2.00 -43.29 11.44
N TYR A 443 1.88 -44.49 10.88
CA TYR A 443 2.89 -45.54 10.97
C TYR A 443 3.63 -45.63 9.63
N VAL A 444 4.86 -45.12 9.60
CA VAL A 444 5.80 -45.39 8.50
C VAL A 444 6.52 -46.70 8.80
N SER A 445 6.66 -47.58 7.81
CA SER A 445 7.37 -48.85 7.94
C SER A 445 8.87 -48.67 8.23
N ASP A 446 9.50 -49.70 8.81
CA ASP A 446 10.95 -49.69 9.13
C ASP A 446 11.87 -49.57 7.89
N ASP A 447 11.33 -49.76 6.68
CA ASP A 447 12.01 -49.56 5.40
C ASP A 447 11.63 -48.27 4.66
N GLU A 448 10.83 -47.41 5.30
CA GLU A 448 10.26 -46.14 4.79
C GLU A 448 9.30 -46.29 3.58
N MET A 449 9.13 -47.49 3.01
CA MET A 449 8.39 -47.70 1.75
C MET A 449 6.87 -47.77 1.90
N GLU A 450 6.34 -47.88 3.12
CA GLU A 450 4.90 -47.88 3.39
C GLU A 450 4.52 -46.82 4.43
N LEU A 451 3.52 -45.99 4.13
CA LEU A 451 2.85 -45.09 5.06
C LEU A 451 1.46 -45.63 5.37
N THR A 452 1.25 -46.14 6.57
CA THR A 452 -0.04 -46.64 7.06
C THR A 452 -0.71 -45.66 8.01
N ILE A 453 -1.98 -45.39 7.77
CA ILE A 453 -2.88 -44.53 8.56
C ILE A 453 -3.97 -45.43 9.12
N SER A 454 -4.05 -45.57 10.45
CA SER A 454 -5.04 -46.45 11.10
C SER A 454 -6.18 -45.64 11.70
N GLY A 455 -7.43 -45.98 11.37
CA GLY A 455 -8.59 -45.23 11.85
C GLY A 455 -8.79 -43.89 11.13
N VAL A 456 -8.60 -43.89 9.80
CA VAL A 456 -8.66 -42.71 8.92
C VAL A 456 -9.82 -41.78 9.25
N THR A 457 -9.47 -40.52 9.55
CA THR A 457 -10.38 -39.42 9.90
C THR A 457 -10.49 -38.44 8.74
N LYS A 458 -11.46 -37.51 8.76
CA LYS A 458 -11.56 -36.48 7.71
C LYS A 458 -10.31 -35.57 7.62
N HIS A 459 -9.51 -35.48 8.70
CA HIS A 459 -8.23 -34.76 8.74
C HIS A 459 -7.12 -35.42 7.91
N ASP A 460 -7.32 -36.67 7.50
CA ASP A 460 -6.40 -37.44 6.66
C ASP A 460 -6.74 -37.30 5.16
N GLU A 461 -7.82 -36.59 4.80
CA GLU A 461 -8.08 -36.25 3.41
C GLU A 461 -7.09 -35.18 2.91
N GLY A 462 -6.35 -35.49 1.84
CA GLY A 462 -5.32 -34.60 1.32
C GLY A 462 -4.41 -35.28 0.31
N VAL A 463 -3.27 -34.64 0.04
CA VAL A 463 -2.21 -35.19 -0.81
C VAL A 463 -1.09 -35.75 0.07
N TYR A 464 -0.82 -37.03 -0.10
CA TYR A 464 0.35 -37.72 0.44
C TYR A 464 1.42 -37.78 -0.64
N SER A 465 2.50 -37.04 -0.42
CA SER A 465 3.64 -37.00 -1.33
C SER A 465 4.73 -37.91 -0.80
N CYS A 466 5.14 -38.89 -1.61
CA CYS A 466 6.41 -39.58 -1.43
C CYS A 466 7.52 -38.75 -2.08
N MET A 467 8.53 -38.34 -1.33
CA MET A 467 9.80 -37.88 -1.90
C MET A 467 10.84 -38.99 -1.78
N ALA A 468 11.30 -39.50 -2.92
CA ALA A 468 12.51 -40.30 -3.00
C ALA A 468 13.72 -39.36 -3.10
N GLY A 469 14.62 -39.40 -2.11
CA GLY A 469 15.80 -38.54 -2.04
C GLY A 469 17.10 -39.34 -2.06
N ASN A 470 18.10 -38.88 -2.83
CA ASN A 470 19.49 -39.29 -2.63
C ASN A 470 20.45 -38.12 -2.86
N THR A 471 21.75 -38.36 -2.83
CA THR A 471 22.76 -37.29 -2.96
C THR A 471 22.94 -36.76 -4.39
N VAL A 472 22.23 -37.30 -5.39
CA VAL A 472 22.26 -36.87 -6.82
C VAL A 472 21.07 -35.95 -7.13
N GLY A 473 19.92 -36.20 -6.50
CA GLY A 473 18.70 -35.42 -6.67
C GLY A 473 17.54 -36.00 -5.87
N SER A 474 16.33 -35.54 -6.14
CA SER A 474 15.09 -36.11 -5.61
C SER A 474 14.00 -36.19 -6.67
N MET A 475 13.05 -37.09 -6.46
CA MET A 475 11.83 -37.23 -7.24
C MET A 475 10.65 -37.30 -6.28
N ILE A 476 9.49 -36.77 -6.69
CA ILE A 476 8.27 -36.74 -5.87
C ILE A 476 7.14 -37.40 -6.66
N ALA A 477 6.32 -38.22 -5.97
CA ALA A 477 5.08 -38.77 -6.50
C ALA A 477 3.94 -38.57 -5.48
N ASP A 478 2.79 -38.12 -5.98
CA ASP A 478 1.64 -37.69 -5.18
C ASP A 478 0.48 -38.69 -5.28
N ALA A 479 -0.09 -39.06 -4.14
CA ALA A 479 -1.38 -39.73 -4.04
C ALA A 479 -2.38 -38.85 -3.30
N ARG A 480 -3.65 -38.85 -3.75
CA ARG A 480 -4.75 -38.24 -3.02
C ARG A 480 -5.53 -39.29 -2.25
N LEU A 481 -5.65 -39.11 -0.94
CA LEU A 481 -6.70 -39.77 -0.16
C LEU A 481 -8.00 -38.99 -0.36
N LEU A 482 -9.10 -39.71 -0.56
CA LEU A 482 -10.48 -39.20 -0.56
C LEU A 482 -11.29 -40.04 0.42
N ILE A 483 -12.20 -39.41 1.17
CA ILE A 483 -13.01 -40.11 2.17
C ILE A 483 -14.48 -40.11 1.74
N ASP A 484 -15.08 -41.30 1.66
CA ASP A 484 -16.44 -41.48 1.18
C ASP A 484 -17.47 -41.01 2.20
N GLN A 485 -18.37 -40.12 1.77
CA GLN A 485 -19.06 -39.21 2.68
C GLN A 485 -20.40 -39.73 3.23
N ASN A 486 -20.79 -40.96 2.88
CA ASN A 486 -22.10 -41.51 3.26
C ASN A 486 -22.30 -41.75 4.77
N GLN A 487 -21.30 -41.50 5.63
CA GLN A 487 -21.38 -41.52 7.10
C GLN A 487 -20.65 -40.34 7.77
N ILE A 488 -20.53 -39.17 7.11
CA ILE A 488 -20.13 -37.92 7.79
C ILE A 488 -21.22 -36.87 7.60
N GLN A 489 -21.93 -36.50 8.68
CA GLN A 489 -22.74 -35.30 8.66
C GLN A 489 -21.84 -34.06 8.73
N ASP A 490 -22.17 -33.06 7.91
CA ASP A 490 -21.42 -31.81 7.81
C ASP A 490 -21.42 -31.06 9.15
N GLY A 491 -20.24 -30.65 9.62
CA GLY A 491 -20.08 -30.23 11.01
C GLY A 491 -18.74 -29.62 11.38
N SER A 492 -18.71 -28.29 11.47
CA SER A 492 -18.00 -27.57 12.56
C SER A 492 -18.35 -26.08 12.59
N ILE A 493 -18.58 -25.46 11.43
CA ILE A 493 -18.94 -24.04 11.28
C ILE A 493 -20.07 -23.88 10.25
N ASN A 494 -20.92 -22.86 10.45
CA ASN A 494 -22.02 -22.45 9.57
C ASN A 494 -21.68 -21.07 8.94
N ASP A 495 -22.05 -20.83 7.69
CA ASP A 495 -21.94 -19.52 7.00
C ASP A 495 -22.35 -18.33 7.88
N HIS A 496 -23.41 -18.45 8.68
CA HIS A 496 -23.86 -17.38 9.58
C HIS A 496 -22.82 -17.04 10.68
N PHE A 497 -22.07 -18.02 11.18
CA PHE A 497 -20.95 -17.76 12.09
C PHE A 497 -19.83 -17.01 11.36
N ILE A 498 -19.53 -17.36 10.10
CA ILE A 498 -18.54 -16.65 9.28
C ILE A 498 -18.96 -15.21 9.02
N HIS A 499 -20.21 -14.97 8.62
CA HIS A 499 -20.75 -13.62 8.45
C HIS A 499 -20.72 -12.80 9.75
N ASN A 500 -21.02 -13.40 10.90
CA ASN A 500 -20.98 -12.72 12.20
C ASN A 500 -19.53 -12.39 12.64
N ILE A 501 -18.59 -13.33 12.45
CA ILE A 501 -17.15 -13.09 12.66
C ILE A 501 -16.68 -11.96 11.75
N PHE A 502 -17.01 -12.02 10.46
CA PHE A 502 -16.63 -11.02 9.48
C PHE A 502 -17.16 -9.63 9.84
N HIS A 503 -18.43 -9.54 10.23
CA HIS A 503 -19.04 -8.29 10.67
C HIS A 503 -18.35 -7.73 11.92
N GLN A 504 -18.04 -8.58 12.92
CA GLN A 504 -17.27 -8.20 14.10
C GLN A 504 -15.84 -7.77 13.75
N ALA A 505 -15.20 -8.42 12.78
CA ALA A 505 -13.88 -8.05 12.29
C ALA A 505 -13.89 -6.69 11.57
N SER A 506 -14.87 -6.46 10.68
CA SER A 506 -15.09 -5.14 10.08
C SER A 506 -15.30 -4.10 11.16
N GLN A 507 -16.21 -4.32 12.12
CA GLN A 507 -16.43 -3.36 13.21
C GLN A 507 -15.18 -3.11 14.08
N ASN A 508 -14.34 -4.12 14.32
CA ASN A 508 -13.09 -3.96 15.06
C ASN A 508 -12.06 -3.14 14.26
N VAL A 509 -11.91 -3.42 12.96
CA VAL A 509 -11.01 -2.70 12.06
C VAL A 509 -11.50 -1.28 11.81
N ASP A 510 -12.78 -1.10 11.47
CA ASP A 510 -13.41 0.20 11.29
C ASP A 510 -13.36 1.03 12.57
N SER A 511 -13.52 0.43 13.76
CA SER A 511 -13.33 1.15 15.03
C SER A 511 -11.85 1.49 15.30
N ALA A 512 -10.89 0.65 14.92
CA ALA A 512 -9.45 0.96 15.07
C ALA A 512 -8.98 2.03 14.08
N ILE A 513 -9.46 1.96 12.83
CA ILE A 513 -9.25 2.97 11.78
C ILE A 513 -9.92 4.27 12.20
N GLU A 514 -11.17 4.26 12.68
CA GLU A 514 -11.86 5.48 13.09
C GLU A 514 -11.32 6.03 14.41
N GLN A 515 -10.88 5.20 15.36
CA GLN A 515 -10.07 5.67 16.50
C GLN A 515 -8.71 6.23 16.08
N THR A 516 -8.20 5.88 14.90
CA THR A 516 -6.99 6.49 14.32
C THR A 516 -7.37 7.81 13.64
N ARG A 517 -8.45 7.86 12.84
CA ARG A 517 -8.98 9.06 12.18
C ARG A 517 -9.52 10.12 13.15
N GLU A 518 -10.23 9.75 14.21
CA GLU A 518 -10.67 10.66 15.28
C GLU A 518 -9.51 11.28 16.05
N LYS A 519 -8.36 10.60 16.13
CA LYS A 519 -7.11 11.19 16.63
C LYS A 519 -6.48 12.07 15.55
N LEU A 520 -6.56 11.66 14.28
CA LEU A 520 -6.08 12.43 13.13
C LEU A 520 -6.96 13.63 12.71
N SER A 521 -8.18 13.78 13.24
CA SER A 521 -9.09 14.91 12.93
C SER A 521 -9.10 16.00 14.00
N LYS A 522 -8.47 15.75 15.16
CA LYS A 522 -8.35 16.70 16.28
C LYS A 522 -6.97 17.39 16.29
N ILE A 523 -6.34 17.48 15.11
CA ILE A 523 -4.92 17.79 14.89
C ILE A 523 -4.64 19.29 14.79
N THR A 524 -3.50 19.68 15.38
CA THR A 524 -3.01 21.07 15.40
C THR A 524 -1.49 21.19 15.15
N ASN A 525 -0.82 20.18 14.60
CA ASN A 525 0.64 20.23 14.40
C ASN A 525 1.11 19.38 13.19
N PRO A 526 2.14 19.80 12.42
CA PRO A 526 2.85 18.94 11.47
C PRO A 526 3.40 17.61 12.03
N HIS A 527 3.39 17.37 13.35
CA HIS A 527 3.69 16.10 14.05
C HIS A 527 3.00 14.81 13.54
N GLU A 528 2.16 14.94 12.53
CA GLU A 528 1.14 13.98 12.17
C GLU A 528 0.98 13.83 10.63
N LEU A 529 1.69 14.65 9.84
CA LEU A 529 1.77 14.57 8.37
C LEU A 529 2.32 13.22 7.88
N LEU A 530 3.38 12.74 8.53
CA LEU A 530 3.99 11.44 8.22
C LEU A 530 3.10 10.25 8.54
N ARG A 531 2.15 10.44 9.45
CA ARG A 531 1.11 9.45 9.75
C ARG A 531 0.08 9.39 8.63
N TRP A 532 0.00 10.40 7.76
CA TRP A 532 -0.69 10.34 6.47
C TRP A 532 0.17 9.78 5.34
N PHE A 533 1.51 9.83 5.44
CA PHE A 533 2.40 9.11 4.54
C PHE A 533 2.35 7.58 4.71
N GLN A 534 1.61 7.11 5.71
CA GLN A 534 1.24 5.71 5.93
C GLN A 534 -0.09 5.32 5.26
N PHE A 535 -0.85 6.28 4.74
CA PHE A 535 -2.08 6.06 3.99
C PHE A 535 -1.76 6.16 2.50
N SER A 536 -1.91 5.03 1.80
CA SER A 536 -1.73 4.97 0.34
C SER A 536 -2.89 5.63 -0.41
N PHE A 537 -2.88 5.56 -1.74
CA PHE A 537 -4.04 5.93 -2.57
C PHE A 537 -5.32 5.22 -2.09
N PRO A 538 -6.53 5.80 -2.26
CA PRO A 538 -7.77 5.27 -1.68
C PRO A 538 -8.01 3.77 -1.90
N GLN A 539 -7.70 3.27 -3.09
CA GLN A 539 -7.82 1.87 -3.49
C GLN A 539 -6.85 0.95 -2.70
N ALA A 540 -5.65 1.43 -2.39
CA ALA A 540 -4.66 0.72 -1.57
C ALA A 540 -4.94 0.86 -0.05
N ILE A 541 -5.68 1.88 0.39
CA ILE A 541 -6.33 1.92 1.71
C ILE A 541 -7.44 0.87 1.75
N GLU A 542 -8.28 0.75 0.72
CA GLU A 542 -9.33 -0.27 0.64
C GLU A 542 -8.74 -1.69 0.71
N LEU A 543 -7.68 -1.99 -0.05
CA LEU A 543 -7.02 -3.30 0.02
C LEU A 543 -6.30 -3.56 1.35
N SER A 544 -5.71 -2.53 1.97
CA SER A 544 -5.07 -2.71 3.29
C SER A 544 -6.12 -2.86 4.41
N ARG A 545 -7.29 -2.23 4.30
CA ARG A 545 -8.45 -2.46 5.16
C ARG A 545 -9.00 -3.87 4.95
N ALA A 546 -9.12 -4.32 3.70
CA ALA A 546 -9.49 -5.70 3.36
C ALA A 546 -8.55 -6.70 4.02
N ARG A 547 -7.23 -6.45 3.95
CA ARG A 547 -6.22 -7.28 4.63
C ARG A 547 -6.43 -7.34 6.13
N GLU A 548 -6.64 -6.20 6.78
CA GLU A 548 -6.83 -6.12 8.24
C GLU A 548 -8.11 -6.83 8.68
N ILE A 549 -9.21 -6.71 7.92
CA ILE A 549 -10.47 -7.42 8.22
C ILE A 549 -10.30 -8.94 8.06
N TYR A 550 -9.53 -9.39 7.06
CA TYR A 550 -9.17 -10.81 6.94
C TYR A 550 -8.27 -11.26 8.11
N GLU A 551 -7.22 -10.50 8.45
CA GLU A 551 -6.28 -10.79 9.56
C GLU A 551 -7.03 -10.90 10.91
N GLU A 552 -7.97 -9.98 11.16
CA GLU A 552 -8.83 -9.99 12.34
C GLU A 552 -9.90 -11.09 12.30
N SER A 553 -10.49 -11.40 11.13
CA SER A 553 -11.46 -12.50 10.99
C SER A 553 -10.84 -13.84 11.37
N ILE A 554 -9.65 -14.15 10.82
CA ILE A 554 -8.93 -15.39 11.13
C ILE A 554 -8.51 -15.44 12.60
N ARG A 555 -8.05 -14.32 13.18
CA ARG A 555 -7.75 -14.22 14.61
C ARG A 555 -8.98 -14.38 15.50
N LEU A 556 -10.14 -13.85 15.10
CA LEU A 556 -11.39 -14.06 15.81
C LEU A 556 -11.86 -15.52 15.71
N ILE A 557 -11.63 -16.21 14.59
CA ILE A 557 -11.90 -17.65 14.45
C ILE A 557 -10.99 -18.47 15.37
N GLN A 558 -9.68 -18.23 15.36
CA GLN A 558 -8.74 -18.83 16.33
C GLN A 558 -9.26 -18.68 17.77
N LYS A 559 -9.58 -17.45 18.16
CA LYS A 559 -10.09 -17.08 19.49
C LYS A 559 -11.45 -17.68 19.86
N HIS A 560 -12.27 -18.10 18.89
CA HIS A 560 -13.53 -18.82 19.13
C HIS A 560 -13.32 -20.34 19.17
N VAL A 561 -12.44 -20.89 18.33
CA VAL A 561 -12.02 -22.30 18.39
C VAL A 561 -11.36 -22.61 19.74
N GLU A 562 -10.43 -21.75 20.19
CA GLU A 562 -9.80 -21.79 21.53
C GLU A 562 -10.79 -21.69 22.70
N LYS A 563 -12.01 -21.19 22.45
CA LYS A 563 -13.05 -20.97 23.47
C LYS A 563 -14.20 -21.97 23.43
N GLY A 564 -14.20 -22.90 22.48
CA GLY A 564 -15.18 -23.97 22.38
C GLY A 564 -16.41 -23.61 21.54
N LEU A 565 -16.27 -23.77 20.22
CA LEU A 565 -17.32 -24.47 19.47
C LEU A 565 -17.49 -25.88 20.06
N THR A 566 -18.68 -26.49 19.95
CA THR A 566 -18.95 -27.82 20.51
C THR A 566 -18.33 -28.95 19.68
N LEU A 567 -17.00 -29.03 19.71
CA LEU A 567 -16.19 -30.19 19.37
C LEU A 567 -15.44 -30.64 20.63
N SER A 568 -15.29 -31.95 20.82
CA SER A 568 -14.65 -32.52 22.00
C SER A 568 -13.14 -32.19 22.00
N LEU A 569 -12.73 -31.26 22.87
CA LEU A 569 -11.30 -30.90 23.09
C LEU A 569 -10.50 -31.99 23.82
N HIS A 570 -10.95 -33.25 23.78
CA HIS A 570 -10.20 -34.45 24.12
C HIS A 570 -10.08 -35.45 22.95
N GLU A 571 -10.71 -35.17 21.80
CA GLU A 571 -10.64 -35.99 20.57
C GLU A 571 -9.79 -35.34 19.47
N LEU A 572 -9.42 -34.06 19.61
CA LEU A 572 -8.61 -33.32 18.65
C LEU A 572 -7.10 -33.51 18.92
N PRO A 573 -6.30 -34.02 17.95
CA PRO A 573 -4.85 -34.14 18.09
C PRO A 573 -4.14 -32.78 18.27
N SER A 574 -2.89 -32.81 18.76
CA SER A 574 -2.03 -31.63 18.99
C SER A 574 -1.60 -30.85 17.72
N ASN A 575 -2.28 -31.08 16.59
CA ASN A 575 -1.87 -30.68 15.24
C ASN A 575 -2.98 -29.96 14.44
N VAL A 576 -4.12 -29.66 15.07
CA VAL A 576 -5.29 -29.06 14.42
C VAL A 576 -4.96 -27.64 13.96
N SER A 577 -4.74 -27.46 12.66
CA SER A 577 -4.67 -26.15 12.02
C SER A 577 -6.07 -25.64 11.66
N ILE A 578 -6.19 -24.34 11.41
CA ILE A 578 -7.46 -23.68 11.06
C ILE A 578 -8.08 -24.27 9.78
N GLU A 579 -7.24 -24.83 8.90
CA GLU A 579 -7.63 -25.50 7.65
C GLU A 579 -8.52 -26.75 7.86
N SER A 580 -8.55 -27.29 9.09
CA SER A 580 -9.46 -28.38 9.48
C SER A 580 -10.84 -27.92 9.98
N VAL A 581 -10.99 -26.63 10.32
CA VAL A 581 -12.24 -26.06 10.88
C VAL A 581 -12.94 -25.14 9.88
N LEU A 582 -12.19 -24.52 8.96
CA LEU A 582 -12.72 -23.72 7.87
C LEU A 582 -12.70 -24.48 6.54
N ALA A 583 -13.86 -25.03 6.15
CA ALA A 583 -14.09 -25.48 4.78
C ALA A 583 -13.78 -24.36 3.76
N LYS A 584 -13.27 -24.73 2.58
CA LYS A 584 -12.85 -23.74 1.55
C LYS A 584 -13.96 -22.73 1.19
N SER A 585 -15.23 -23.12 1.18
CA SER A 585 -16.36 -22.21 0.96
C SER A 585 -16.38 -21.03 1.93
N HIS A 586 -16.17 -21.28 3.22
CA HIS A 586 -16.08 -20.24 4.26
C HIS A 586 -14.86 -19.32 4.06
N VAL A 587 -13.79 -19.83 3.47
CA VAL A 587 -12.56 -19.08 3.18
C VAL A 587 -12.76 -18.17 1.98
N ASP A 588 -13.24 -18.73 0.87
CA ASP A 588 -13.58 -17.98 -0.34
C ASP A 588 -14.63 -16.89 -0.01
N MET A 589 -15.58 -17.20 0.89
CA MET A 589 -16.51 -16.24 1.48
C MET A 589 -15.81 -15.14 2.28
N LEU A 590 -14.89 -15.45 3.21
CA LEU A 590 -14.13 -14.42 3.94
C LEU A 590 -13.31 -13.53 3.01
N VAL A 591 -12.71 -14.11 1.96
CA VAL A 591 -11.97 -13.38 0.93
C VAL A 591 -12.88 -12.44 0.16
N GLN A 592 -14.06 -12.91 -0.26
CA GLN A 592 -15.05 -12.11 -0.98
C GLN A 592 -15.63 -10.99 -0.09
N LEU A 593 -16.03 -11.31 1.14
CA LEU A 593 -16.60 -10.36 2.10
C LEU A 593 -15.61 -9.24 2.46
N ALA A 594 -14.33 -9.58 2.65
CA ALA A 594 -13.30 -8.60 2.96
C ALA A 594 -12.96 -7.67 1.78
N GLY A 595 -13.33 -8.00 0.55
CA GLY A 595 -12.79 -7.34 -0.65
C GLY A 595 -11.37 -7.81 -1.01
N CYS A 596 -10.93 -8.94 -0.43
CA CYS A 596 -9.63 -9.55 -0.66
C CYS A 596 -9.53 -10.35 -1.97
N SER A 597 -10.65 -10.53 -2.69
CA SER A 597 -10.72 -11.22 -3.97
C SER A 597 -10.17 -10.35 -5.11
N GLY A 598 -8.95 -10.60 -5.56
CA GLY A 598 -8.33 -9.94 -6.72
C GLY A 598 -8.94 -10.30 -8.09
N ALA A 599 -10.25 -10.54 -8.17
CA ALA A 599 -10.94 -10.96 -9.39
C ALA A 599 -12.46 -10.70 -9.37
N GLN A 600 -12.87 -9.50 -9.78
CA GLN A 600 -14.07 -9.17 -10.59
C GLN A 600 -14.16 -7.63 -10.70
N THR A 601 -14.27 -7.01 -11.88
CA THR A 601 -14.86 -7.47 -13.15
C THR A 601 -14.07 -7.00 -14.39
N ARG A 602 -14.31 -7.70 -15.53
CA ARG A 602 -13.70 -7.53 -16.87
C ARG A 602 -12.26 -8.01 -17.04
N ASP A 603 -11.91 -8.27 -18.31
CA ASP A 603 -10.53 -8.32 -18.77
C ASP A 603 -9.98 -6.88 -18.75
N PRO A 604 -8.89 -6.59 -18.00
CA PRO A 604 -8.31 -5.25 -17.98
C PRO A 604 -7.86 -4.77 -19.37
N CYS A 605 -7.61 -5.71 -20.29
CA CYS A 605 -7.10 -5.47 -21.63
C CYS A 605 -8.20 -5.36 -22.71
N ASP A 606 -9.48 -5.29 -22.31
CA ASP A 606 -10.69 -5.13 -23.16
C ASP A 606 -10.52 -4.13 -24.34
N ASP A 607 -9.75 -3.04 -24.15
CA ASP A 607 -9.49 -2.03 -25.19
C ASP A 607 -8.16 -2.28 -25.91
N HIS A 608 -8.08 -3.38 -26.67
CA HIS A 608 -6.87 -3.77 -27.40
C HIS A 608 -6.28 -2.65 -28.29
N CYS A 609 -7.11 -1.72 -28.79
CA CYS A 609 -6.61 -0.58 -29.56
C CYS A 609 -5.83 0.39 -28.66
N PHE A 610 -6.42 0.83 -27.53
CA PHE A 610 -5.72 1.70 -26.57
C PHE A 610 -4.46 1.01 -26.02
N HIS A 611 -4.57 -0.24 -25.55
CA HIS A 611 -3.45 -1.00 -24.98
C HIS A 611 -2.39 -1.44 -26.00
N SER A 612 -2.59 -1.21 -27.30
CA SER A 612 -1.53 -1.33 -28.32
C SER A 612 -0.62 -0.10 -28.39
N ARG A 613 -1.12 1.08 -28.00
CA ARG A 613 -0.45 2.38 -28.21
C ARG A 613 0.00 3.06 -26.91
N TYR A 614 -0.74 2.86 -25.82
CA TYR A 614 -0.55 3.51 -24.52
C TYR A 614 -0.60 2.51 -23.36
N ARG A 615 0.08 2.87 -22.26
CA ARG A 615 -0.02 2.19 -20.96
C ARG A 615 -1.36 2.49 -20.31
N THR A 616 -1.85 1.58 -19.47
CA THR A 616 -2.85 1.90 -18.44
C THR A 616 -2.26 2.86 -17.38
N TYR A 617 -3.04 3.28 -16.39
CA TYR A 617 -2.52 4.04 -15.24
C TYR A 617 -1.88 3.11 -14.20
N ASP A 618 -2.39 1.89 -14.05
CA ASP A 618 -1.95 0.88 -13.08
C ASP A 618 -0.83 -0.05 -13.58
N GLY A 619 -0.35 0.11 -14.82
CA GLY A 619 0.65 -0.78 -15.42
C GLY A 619 0.13 -2.15 -15.87
N GLN A 620 -1.15 -2.49 -15.67
CA GLN A 620 -1.76 -3.69 -16.23
C GLN A 620 -1.65 -3.75 -17.76
N CYS A 621 -1.72 -4.96 -18.31
CA CYS A 621 -1.61 -5.22 -19.75
C CYS A 621 -0.28 -4.77 -20.39
N ASN A 622 0.73 -4.36 -19.62
CA ASN A 622 2.08 -4.15 -20.15
C ASN A 622 2.63 -5.48 -20.68
N ASN A 623 2.55 -6.55 -19.88
CA ASN A 623 2.82 -7.89 -20.37
C ASN A 623 1.52 -8.55 -20.90
N GLU A 624 1.54 -9.03 -22.15
CA GLU A 624 0.36 -9.62 -22.82
C GLU A 624 0.09 -11.08 -22.41
N ILE A 625 1.05 -11.76 -21.78
CA ILE A 625 0.93 -13.14 -21.28
C ILE A 625 0.55 -13.15 -19.79
N HIS A 626 1.11 -12.22 -19.03
CA HIS A 626 0.98 -12.11 -17.58
C HIS A 626 0.57 -10.67 -17.21
N THR A 627 -0.69 -10.33 -17.45
CA THR A 627 -1.24 -8.96 -17.42
C THR A 627 -1.04 -8.17 -16.12
N MET A 628 -0.77 -8.86 -15.00
CA MET A 628 -0.47 -8.27 -13.68
C MET A 628 1.02 -8.06 -13.38
N TRP A 629 1.95 -8.53 -14.22
CA TRP A 629 3.39 -8.29 -13.98
C TRP A 629 3.71 -6.81 -14.08
N GLY A 630 4.38 -6.28 -13.05
CA GLY A 630 4.70 -4.87 -12.92
C GLY A 630 3.51 -3.93 -12.64
N ALA A 631 2.29 -4.45 -12.47
CA ALA A 631 1.12 -3.64 -12.17
C ALA A 631 1.12 -3.12 -10.71
N SER A 632 0.45 -2.01 -10.47
CA SER A 632 0.23 -1.43 -9.15
C SER A 632 -0.68 -2.32 -8.29
N GLN A 633 -0.57 -2.17 -6.98
CA GLN A 633 -1.30 -2.95 -5.96
C GLN A 633 -0.99 -4.47 -6.01
N THR A 634 0.17 -4.86 -6.56
CA THR A 634 0.63 -6.26 -6.64
C THR A 634 1.79 -6.56 -5.67
N ARG A 635 2.18 -7.84 -5.55
CA ARG A 635 3.23 -8.27 -4.63
C ARG A 635 4.63 -7.92 -5.14
N PHE A 636 5.51 -7.50 -4.24
CA PHE A 636 6.93 -7.47 -4.57
C PHE A 636 7.46 -8.85 -4.97
N ARG A 637 8.32 -8.89 -5.99
CA ARG A 637 9.03 -10.10 -6.42
C ARG A 637 10.08 -10.52 -5.37
N ARG A 638 10.28 -11.82 -5.17
CA ARG A 638 11.35 -12.35 -4.31
C ARG A 638 12.56 -12.76 -5.15
N LEU A 639 13.75 -12.27 -4.79
CA LEU A 639 15.04 -12.75 -5.36
C LEU A 639 15.52 -14.02 -4.65
N LEU A 640 15.23 -14.10 -3.35
CA LEU A 640 15.47 -15.21 -2.44
C LEU A 640 14.21 -15.42 -1.59
N PRO A 641 13.94 -16.66 -1.11
CA PRO A 641 12.85 -16.91 -0.16
C PRO A 641 12.97 -16.05 1.09
N PRO A 642 11.86 -15.52 1.66
CA PRO A 642 11.91 -14.68 2.85
C PRO A 642 12.19 -15.51 4.12
N ILE A 643 12.94 -14.92 5.06
CA ILE A 643 13.26 -15.52 6.36
C ILE A 643 12.44 -14.84 7.46
N TYR A 644 11.31 -15.45 7.83
CA TYR A 644 10.53 -15.07 9.01
C TYR A 644 10.94 -15.91 10.23
N GLU A 645 10.89 -15.32 11.42
CA GLU A 645 11.30 -15.91 12.69
C GLU A 645 10.50 -17.16 13.08
N ASN A 646 9.23 -17.24 12.68
CA ASN A 646 8.35 -18.39 12.81
C ASN A 646 8.15 -19.17 11.49
N GLY A 647 8.96 -18.88 10.47
CA GLY A 647 8.87 -19.46 9.13
C GLY A 647 7.88 -18.79 8.16
N PHE A 648 6.91 -17.98 8.60
CA PHE A 648 5.89 -17.43 7.69
C PHE A 648 5.49 -15.96 7.87
N ASN A 649 5.50 -15.36 9.07
CA ASN A 649 5.03 -13.97 9.22
C ASN A 649 5.65 -13.12 10.35
N THR A 650 6.34 -13.70 11.32
CA THR A 650 6.91 -12.97 12.45
C THR A 650 8.29 -12.43 12.07
N PRO A 651 8.54 -11.11 12.12
CA PRO A 651 9.82 -10.52 11.74
C PRO A 651 11.04 -11.12 12.47
N VAL A 652 12.20 -11.10 11.82
CA VAL A 652 13.46 -11.53 12.44
C VAL A 652 13.90 -10.53 13.51
N GLY A 653 14.05 -11.02 14.75
CA GLY A 653 14.34 -10.19 15.93
C GLY A 653 13.07 -9.76 16.69
N TRP A 654 11.99 -10.55 16.59
CA TRP A 654 10.75 -10.29 17.30
C TRP A 654 10.84 -10.74 18.76
N ASP A 655 11.32 -11.96 19.03
CA ASP A 655 11.82 -12.31 20.36
C ASP A 655 13.24 -11.74 20.56
N PRO A 656 13.45 -10.77 21.47
CA PRO A 656 14.78 -10.22 21.75
C PRO A 656 15.75 -11.25 22.37
N ASN A 657 15.28 -12.45 22.74
CA ASN A 657 16.09 -13.54 23.29
C ASN A 657 16.54 -14.56 22.25
N LYS A 658 15.93 -14.59 21.07
CA LYS A 658 16.24 -15.59 20.05
C LYS A 658 17.65 -15.41 19.50
N LEU A 659 18.36 -16.53 19.39
CA LEU A 659 19.73 -16.58 18.87
C LEU A 659 19.73 -16.97 17.40
N TYR A 660 20.50 -16.23 16.63
CA TYR A 660 20.78 -16.39 15.22
C TYR A 660 22.30 -16.57 15.07
N PHE A 661 22.74 -17.71 14.51
CA PHE A 661 24.15 -18.13 14.51
C PHE A 661 24.83 -18.04 15.90
N GLY A 662 24.07 -18.27 16.98
CA GLY A 662 24.55 -18.19 18.38
C GLY A 662 24.47 -16.80 19.04
N TYR A 663 24.08 -15.74 18.32
CA TYR A 663 24.02 -14.37 18.83
C TYR A 663 22.62 -13.76 18.69
N ARG A 664 22.24 -12.85 19.59
CA ARG A 664 20.99 -12.06 19.43
C ARG A 664 21.14 -11.11 18.23
N LYS A 665 20.07 -10.90 17.46
CA LYS A 665 20.03 -9.83 16.43
C LYS A 665 20.15 -8.46 17.13
N PRO A 666 21.04 -7.56 16.69
CA PRO A 666 21.21 -6.27 17.35
C PRO A 666 19.99 -5.36 17.15
N ASN A 667 19.75 -4.51 18.14
CA ASN A 667 18.79 -3.42 18.05
C ASN A 667 19.15 -2.47 16.88
N ALA A 668 18.15 -2.12 16.05
CA ALA A 668 18.38 -1.34 14.81
C ALA A 668 18.93 0.08 15.07
N ARG A 669 18.48 0.73 16.15
CA ARG A 669 18.99 2.04 16.59
C ARG A 669 20.42 1.96 17.12
N SER A 670 20.81 0.85 17.77
CA SER A 670 22.21 0.60 18.15
C SER A 670 23.12 0.40 16.93
N VAL A 671 22.66 -0.28 15.88
CA VAL A 671 23.41 -0.39 14.61
C VAL A 671 23.54 0.99 13.96
N SER A 672 22.46 1.77 13.90
CA SER A 672 22.49 3.15 13.40
C SER A 672 23.58 3.99 14.09
N ARG A 673 23.49 4.17 15.42
CA ARG A 673 24.42 5.04 16.19
C ARG A 673 25.88 4.58 16.16
N LYS A 674 26.16 3.27 16.12
CA LYS A 674 27.54 2.74 16.18
C LYS A 674 28.20 2.55 14.81
N LEU A 675 27.42 2.27 13.77
CA LEU A 675 27.94 1.88 12.44
C LEU A 675 27.62 2.89 11.33
N LEU A 676 26.38 3.40 11.26
CA LEU A 676 25.85 4.07 10.08
C LEU A 676 25.75 5.60 10.22
N GLY A 677 25.46 6.11 11.42
CA GLY A 677 25.33 7.54 11.71
C GLY A 677 26.68 8.27 11.69
N THR A 678 26.68 9.53 11.25
CA THR A 678 27.87 10.38 11.22
C THR A 678 27.55 11.87 11.40
N LYS A 679 28.37 12.53 12.23
CA LYS A 679 28.37 13.99 12.44
C LYS A 679 29.18 14.76 11.40
N HIS A 680 29.98 14.05 10.60
CA HIS A 680 30.83 14.62 9.56
C HIS A 680 30.32 14.21 8.18
N THR A 681 30.48 15.07 7.18
CA THR A 681 30.01 14.85 5.81
C THR A 681 31.03 15.37 4.80
N THR A 682 31.57 14.49 3.97
CA THR A 682 32.51 14.80 2.90
C THR A 682 31.75 15.07 1.59
N PRO A 683 31.93 16.22 0.91
CA PRO A 683 31.30 16.47 -0.38
C PRO A 683 31.90 15.61 -1.51
N HIS A 684 31.06 15.18 -2.45
CA HIS A 684 31.49 14.42 -3.62
C HIS A 684 32.18 15.33 -4.64
N LYS A 685 33.40 14.98 -5.08
CA LYS A 685 34.20 15.85 -5.97
C LYS A 685 33.69 15.95 -7.41
N THR A 686 32.84 15.01 -7.84
CA THR A 686 32.48 14.83 -9.27
C THR A 686 30.98 14.93 -9.55
N TYR A 687 30.12 14.81 -8.54
CA TYR A 687 28.68 14.61 -8.73
C TYR A 687 27.87 15.58 -7.86
N SER A 688 26.78 16.08 -8.42
CA SER A 688 25.92 17.10 -7.80
C SER A 688 24.82 16.49 -6.93
N ALA A 689 24.20 17.30 -6.07
CA ALA A 689 23.03 16.91 -5.29
C ALA A 689 21.84 16.45 -6.17
N MET A 690 21.77 16.91 -7.43
CA MET A 690 20.80 16.44 -8.43
C MET A 690 20.91 14.93 -8.72
N LEU A 691 22.09 14.31 -8.58
CA LEU A 691 22.23 12.86 -8.75
C LEU A 691 21.47 12.10 -7.64
N MET A 692 21.60 12.54 -6.40
CA MET A 692 20.82 12.02 -5.26
C MET A 692 19.32 12.25 -5.50
N GLN A 693 18.94 13.48 -5.88
CA GLN A 693 17.54 13.87 -6.05
C GLN A 693 16.82 13.07 -7.14
N TRP A 694 17.49 12.77 -8.26
CA TRP A 694 16.94 11.91 -9.31
C TRP A 694 16.76 10.46 -8.85
N GLY A 695 17.63 9.97 -7.95
CA GLY A 695 17.47 8.67 -7.33
C GLY A 695 16.15 8.58 -6.55
N GLN A 696 15.85 9.58 -5.71
CA GLN A 696 14.57 9.68 -5.01
C GLN A 696 13.38 9.83 -5.98
N PHE A 697 13.52 10.67 -7.01
CA PHE A 697 12.43 10.91 -7.97
C PHE A 697 12.06 9.66 -8.79
N ILE A 698 13.02 8.78 -9.08
CA ILE A 698 12.79 7.48 -9.76
C ILE A 698 12.42 6.36 -8.78
N ASP A 699 12.88 6.37 -7.53
CA ASP A 699 12.36 5.48 -6.45
C ASP A 699 10.84 5.65 -6.34
N HIS A 700 10.39 6.90 -6.40
CA HIS A 700 8.98 7.29 -6.36
C HIS A 700 8.19 7.02 -7.67
N ASP A 701 8.84 6.51 -8.72
CA ASP A 701 8.20 6.02 -9.96
C ASP A 701 8.29 4.49 -10.09
N LEU A 702 8.85 3.80 -9.09
CA LEU A 702 9.10 2.35 -9.12
C LEU A 702 8.50 1.61 -7.93
N ASP A 703 8.60 2.13 -6.69
CA ASP A 703 7.89 1.53 -5.58
C ASP A 703 7.35 2.47 -4.49
N PHE A 704 6.25 2.02 -3.89
CA PHE A 704 5.72 2.49 -2.63
C PHE A 704 5.06 1.33 -1.87
N THR A 705 5.59 1.02 -0.68
CA THR A 705 5.06 -0.05 0.18
C THR A 705 3.88 0.44 1.02
N ALA A 706 2.73 -0.22 0.93
CA ALA A 706 1.61 0.03 1.84
C ALA A 706 1.94 -0.34 3.30
N THR A 707 1.43 0.45 4.25
CA THR A 707 1.51 0.20 5.70
C THR A 707 0.16 -0.18 6.29
N ALA A 708 0.16 -0.78 7.51
CA ALA A 708 -1.06 -0.99 8.27
C ALA A 708 -1.80 0.34 8.52
N ILE A 709 -3.13 0.31 8.46
CA ILE A 709 -4.01 1.48 8.66
C ILE A 709 -4.40 1.57 10.14
N SER A 710 -4.69 0.41 10.72
CA SER A 710 -4.85 0.25 12.15
C SER A 710 -3.52 0.49 12.86
N ARG A 711 -3.45 1.56 13.67
CA ARG A 711 -2.31 1.80 14.57
C ARG A 711 -2.55 1.18 15.96
N GLN A 712 -3.44 0.20 16.02
CA GLN A 712 -3.90 -0.49 17.22
C GLN A 712 -3.83 -2.02 17.02
N ALA A 713 -3.11 -2.71 17.89
CA ALA A 713 -3.00 -4.17 17.85
C ALA A 713 -4.31 -4.83 18.29
N PHE A 714 -5.08 -5.39 17.35
CA PHE A 714 -6.39 -6.02 17.61
C PHE A 714 -6.38 -7.12 18.68
N ALA A 715 -5.21 -7.72 18.93
CA ALA A 715 -4.99 -8.71 19.98
C ALA A 715 -5.15 -8.15 21.40
N THR A 716 -4.72 -6.91 21.65
CA THR A 716 -4.56 -6.33 23.00
C THR A 716 -5.18 -4.95 23.17
N GLY A 717 -5.55 -4.27 22.08
CA GLY A 717 -5.98 -2.87 22.09
C GLY A 717 -4.84 -1.86 22.26
N ALA A 718 -3.57 -2.30 22.31
CA ALA A 718 -2.41 -1.42 22.44
C ALA A 718 -2.20 -0.57 21.17
N ILE A 719 -1.85 0.70 21.34
CA ILE A 719 -1.59 1.65 20.23
C ILE A 719 -0.08 1.77 20.05
N CYS A 720 0.42 1.82 18.80
CA CYS A 720 1.86 1.70 18.54
C CYS A 720 2.70 2.80 19.23
N ASN A 721 2.33 4.07 19.19
CA ASN A 721 3.04 5.14 19.93
C ASN A 721 2.88 5.09 21.46
N ARG A 722 2.17 4.09 22.01
CA ARG A 722 1.92 3.89 23.45
C ARG A 722 2.22 2.45 23.88
N THR A 723 3.17 1.81 23.22
CA THR A 723 3.76 0.53 23.66
C THR A 723 5.19 0.41 23.15
N CYS A 724 6.03 -0.35 23.83
CA CYS A 724 7.30 -0.85 23.28
C CYS A 724 7.33 -2.39 23.24
N GLN A 725 6.18 -3.03 23.37
CA GLN A 725 6.02 -4.47 23.12
C GLN A 725 5.78 -4.70 21.62
N HIS A 726 6.46 -5.69 21.04
CA HIS A 726 6.18 -6.13 19.67
C HIS A 726 4.81 -6.84 19.64
N LEU A 727 3.83 -6.22 18.96
CA LEU A 727 2.41 -6.61 18.95
C LEU A 727 1.81 -6.21 17.61
N ASN A 728 1.51 -7.16 16.72
CA ASN A 728 1.08 -6.85 15.34
C ASN A 728 -0.11 -5.86 15.31
N PRO A 729 -0.02 -4.71 14.61
CA PRO A 729 0.99 -4.33 13.62
C PRO A 729 2.18 -3.50 14.13
N CYS A 730 2.34 -3.27 15.44
CA CYS A 730 3.45 -2.53 16.03
C CYS A 730 4.73 -3.40 16.14
N PHE A 731 5.85 -2.92 15.57
CA PHE A 731 7.19 -3.52 15.65
C PHE A 731 8.27 -2.46 15.96
N ASN A 732 7.95 -1.62 16.95
CA ASN A 732 8.75 -0.48 17.41
C ASN A 732 10.21 -0.82 17.72
N ILE A 733 11.10 0.16 17.59
CA ILE A 733 12.54 0.00 17.79
C ILE A 733 12.91 0.48 19.21
N PRO A 734 13.30 -0.39 20.16
CA PRO A 734 13.63 0.04 21.52
C PRO A 734 14.78 1.05 21.56
N LEU A 735 14.73 2.00 22.50
CA LEU A 735 15.87 2.88 22.83
C LEU A 735 16.74 2.24 23.92
N SER A 736 18.02 2.59 23.95
CA SER A 736 18.93 2.28 25.05
C SER A 736 18.95 3.43 26.05
N TYR A 737 19.23 3.15 27.33
CA TYR A 737 19.22 4.16 28.41
C TYR A 737 20.16 5.36 28.18
N ASP A 738 21.16 5.23 27.30
CA ASP A 738 22.10 6.29 26.90
C ASP A 738 21.67 7.07 25.64
N ASP A 739 20.53 6.73 25.01
CA ASP A 739 20.04 7.46 23.85
C ASP A 739 19.45 8.82 24.27
N PRO A 740 19.82 9.95 23.63
CA PRO A 740 19.27 11.26 23.98
C PRO A 740 17.74 11.35 23.87
N ARG A 741 17.10 10.49 23.06
CA ARG A 741 15.63 10.40 22.93
C ARG A 741 14.92 9.90 24.19
N MET A 742 15.63 9.25 25.12
CA MET A 742 15.05 8.75 26.39
C MET A 742 14.38 9.87 27.20
N LEU A 743 14.83 11.12 27.05
CA LEU A 743 14.28 12.29 27.73
C LEU A 743 12.99 12.81 27.07
N SER A 744 12.76 12.52 25.79
CA SER A 744 11.60 13.00 25.02
C SER A 744 10.32 12.21 25.33
N ASN A 745 10.44 10.89 25.51
CA ASN A 745 9.32 10.02 25.91
C ASN A 745 9.80 8.92 26.87
N PRO A 746 9.98 9.22 28.17
CA PRO A 746 10.45 8.24 29.16
C PRO A 746 9.38 7.18 29.50
N GLN A 747 8.11 7.37 29.12
CA GLN A 747 7.05 6.39 29.35
C GLN A 747 7.07 5.26 28.29
N TYR A 748 7.40 5.60 27.05
CA TYR A 748 7.49 4.68 25.92
C TYR A 748 8.86 4.84 25.23
N PRO A 749 9.94 4.26 25.80
CA PRO A 749 11.32 4.41 25.30
C PRO A 749 11.59 3.56 24.05
N CYS A 750 10.92 3.90 22.95
CA CYS A 750 11.10 3.29 21.63
C CYS A 750 10.77 4.29 20.51
N ILE A 751 11.41 4.11 19.35
CA ILE A 751 11.00 4.77 18.11
C ILE A 751 9.82 3.98 17.54
N GLU A 752 8.74 4.66 17.19
CA GLU A 752 7.55 4.05 16.59
C GLU A 752 7.88 3.41 15.23
N PHE A 753 7.31 2.24 14.98
CA PHE A 753 7.41 1.52 13.71
C PHE A 753 6.22 0.58 13.52
N GLU A 754 5.31 0.94 12.61
CA GLU A 754 4.25 0.05 12.13
C GLU A 754 4.78 -0.87 11.02
N ARG A 755 4.33 -2.13 11.02
CA ARG A 755 4.60 -3.12 9.98
C ARG A 755 3.93 -2.74 8.66
N SER A 756 4.54 -3.20 7.57
CA SER A 756 3.98 -3.07 6.23
C SER A 756 2.69 -3.90 6.11
N SER A 757 1.74 -3.34 5.37
CA SER A 757 0.56 -4.07 4.90
C SER A 757 1.02 -5.24 4.03
N ALA A 758 0.23 -6.30 4.04
CA ALA A 758 0.50 -7.51 3.28
C ALA A 758 -0.67 -7.79 2.34
N ILE A 759 -0.40 -8.53 1.28
CA ILE A 759 -1.47 -8.96 0.38
C ILE A 759 -2.35 -9.99 1.06
N CYS A 760 -3.65 -9.91 0.77
CA CYS A 760 -4.68 -10.76 1.33
C CYS A 760 -4.32 -12.25 1.31
N GLY A 761 -4.56 -12.92 2.43
CA GLY A 761 -4.22 -14.33 2.63
C GLY A 761 -2.72 -14.67 2.70
N SER A 762 -1.79 -13.71 2.52
CA SER A 762 -0.35 -13.97 2.70
C SER A 762 0.07 -13.80 4.16
N GLY A 763 0.98 -14.65 4.64
CA GLY A 763 1.52 -14.54 6.01
C GLY A 763 0.69 -15.23 7.09
N GLU A 764 -0.03 -16.29 6.71
CA GLU A 764 -0.84 -17.13 7.59
C GLU A 764 -0.76 -18.59 7.10
N THR A 765 -1.38 -19.53 7.83
CA THR A 765 -1.90 -20.78 7.24
C THR A 765 -2.88 -20.39 6.14
N SER A 766 -2.41 -20.36 4.89
CA SER A 766 -3.14 -19.68 3.83
C SER A 766 -4.18 -20.60 3.22
N LEU A 767 -5.34 -20.54 3.84
CA LEU A 767 -6.57 -21.19 3.43
C LEU A 767 -6.93 -20.93 1.94
N ILE A 768 -6.50 -19.79 1.37
CA ILE A 768 -6.66 -19.45 -0.05
C ILE A 768 -5.81 -20.36 -0.94
N TYR A 769 -4.52 -20.48 -0.61
CA TYR A 769 -3.54 -21.24 -1.40
C TYR A 769 -3.44 -22.73 -0.99
N ARG A 770 -4.12 -23.13 0.10
CA ARG A 770 -4.12 -24.47 0.70
C ARG A 770 -2.74 -24.94 1.19
N HIS A 771 -1.85 -24.01 1.47
CA HIS A 771 -0.57 -24.23 2.14
C HIS A 771 -0.18 -22.94 2.88
N VAL A 772 0.73 -23.05 3.86
CA VAL A 772 1.33 -21.86 4.49
C VAL A 772 1.97 -20.99 3.41
N THR A 773 1.72 -19.68 3.45
CA THR A 773 2.45 -18.71 2.61
C THR A 773 3.11 -17.66 3.46
N TYR A 774 4.32 -17.26 3.03
CA TYR A 774 5.04 -16.14 3.61
C TYR A 774 4.22 -14.85 3.53
N ARG A 775 4.38 -13.94 4.50
CA ARG A 775 3.78 -12.59 4.44
C ARG A 775 4.45 -11.83 3.29
N GLU A 776 3.66 -11.44 2.29
CA GLU A 776 4.15 -10.72 1.11
C GLU A 776 3.63 -9.28 1.10
N GLN A 777 4.55 -8.34 0.99
CA GLN A 777 4.25 -6.90 0.96
C GLN A 777 3.83 -6.44 -0.44
N MET A 778 2.96 -5.43 -0.48
CA MET A 778 2.41 -4.83 -1.70
C MET A 778 3.26 -3.64 -2.18
N ASN A 779 3.53 -3.57 -3.49
CA ASN A 779 3.83 -2.32 -4.16
C ASN A 779 2.52 -1.65 -4.59
N THR A 780 2.31 -0.38 -4.26
CA THR A 780 1.07 0.35 -4.54
C THR A 780 1.12 1.24 -5.77
N ILE A 781 2.29 1.40 -6.38
CA ILE A 781 2.49 2.05 -7.68
C ILE A 781 2.99 1.06 -8.72
N THR A 782 3.06 1.46 -10.00
CA THR A 782 3.57 0.59 -11.07
C THR A 782 5.05 0.25 -10.84
N SER A 783 5.55 -0.84 -11.45
CA SER A 783 6.97 -1.21 -11.42
C SER A 783 7.77 -0.67 -12.63
N TYR A 784 7.19 0.25 -13.40
CA TYR A 784 7.74 0.74 -14.66
C TYR A 784 8.17 2.19 -14.52
N ILE A 785 9.30 2.56 -15.14
CA ILE A 785 9.61 3.98 -15.36
C ILE A 785 8.63 4.49 -16.42
N ASP A 786 7.47 4.97 -15.97
CA ASP A 786 6.37 5.42 -16.82
C ASP A 786 5.68 6.72 -16.38
N ALA A 787 6.34 7.44 -15.47
CA ALA A 787 5.91 8.71 -14.92
C ALA A 787 4.61 8.62 -14.09
N SER A 788 4.29 7.46 -13.52
CA SER A 788 3.32 7.30 -12.43
C SER A 788 3.51 8.34 -11.31
N GLY A 789 4.76 8.71 -10.95
CA GLY A 789 5.04 9.78 -9.98
C GLY A 789 4.57 11.19 -10.40
N ILE A 790 4.17 11.37 -11.66
CA ILE A 790 3.59 12.60 -12.23
C ILE A 790 2.11 12.42 -12.56
N TYR A 791 1.69 11.23 -12.99
CA TYR A 791 0.35 10.95 -13.54
C TYR A 791 -0.59 10.13 -12.65
N GLY A 792 -0.08 9.57 -11.54
CA GLY A 792 -0.81 8.64 -10.68
C GLY A 792 -0.65 7.18 -11.10
N SER A 793 -1.16 6.27 -10.26
CA SER A 793 -1.15 4.82 -10.51
C SER A 793 -2.56 4.22 -10.68
N THR A 794 -3.59 5.08 -10.78
CA THR A 794 -5.01 4.74 -10.98
C THR A 794 -5.68 5.73 -11.94
N GLU A 795 -6.87 5.40 -12.46
CA GLU A 795 -7.64 6.31 -13.34
C GLU A 795 -8.18 7.52 -12.54
N GLU A 796 -8.47 7.34 -11.24
CA GLU A 796 -8.87 8.41 -10.33
C GLU A 796 -7.76 9.46 -10.11
N ASP A 797 -6.53 9.02 -9.82
CA ASP A 797 -5.39 9.93 -9.60
C ASP A 797 -5.19 10.84 -10.83
N ALA A 798 -5.16 10.22 -12.02
CA ALA A 798 -4.96 10.92 -13.28
C ALA A 798 -6.11 11.90 -13.59
N TYR A 799 -7.35 11.55 -13.22
CA TYR A 799 -8.51 12.43 -13.33
C TYR A 799 -8.35 13.67 -12.44
N ASP A 800 -7.99 13.49 -11.16
CA ASP A 800 -7.86 14.60 -10.21
C ASP A 800 -6.59 15.46 -10.42
N LEU A 801 -5.62 14.96 -11.20
CA LEU A 801 -4.44 15.68 -11.69
C LEU A 801 -4.66 16.46 -13.00
N ARG A 802 -5.64 16.09 -13.83
CA ARG A 802 -5.90 16.72 -15.15
C ARG A 802 -6.70 18.03 -15.07
N ASN A 803 -6.51 18.88 -16.08
CA ASN A 803 -7.40 20.00 -16.39
C ASN A 803 -8.39 19.59 -17.49
N LEU A 804 -9.63 19.33 -17.09
CA LEU A 804 -10.69 18.79 -17.94
C LEU A 804 -11.66 19.85 -18.49
N SER A 805 -11.39 21.15 -18.29
CA SER A 805 -12.30 22.22 -18.69
C SER A 805 -11.58 23.56 -18.93
N PRO A 806 -11.16 23.87 -20.17
CA PRO A 806 -11.24 23.02 -21.36
C PRO A 806 -10.29 21.81 -21.25
N ASP A 807 -10.74 20.63 -21.72
CA ASP A 807 -9.86 19.47 -21.85
C ASP A 807 -8.93 19.63 -23.05
N GLN A 808 -7.75 20.18 -22.78
CA GLN A 808 -6.66 20.37 -23.74
C GLN A 808 -5.54 19.34 -23.52
N GLY A 809 -5.81 18.28 -22.76
CA GLY A 809 -4.81 17.27 -22.40
C GLY A 809 -3.72 17.78 -21.46
N LEU A 810 -4.06 18.71 -20.57
CA LEU A 810 -3.14 19.37 -19.64
C LEU A 810 -3.28 18.82 -18.21
N LEU A 811 -2.24 18.95 -17.40
CA LEU A 811 -2.29 18.82 -15.94
C LEU A 811 -2.75 20.14 -15.31
N ARG A 812 -3.60 20.06 -14.28
CA ARG A 812 -4.11 21.26 -13.57
C ARG A 812 -3.04 21.87 -12.66
N TYR A 813 -3.19 23.16 -12.41
CA TYR A 813 -2.46 23.92 -11.40
C TYR A 813 -3.42 24.90 -10.72
N ASP A 814 -3.19 25.22 -9.45
CA ASP A 814 -4.02 26.16 -8.70
C ASP A 814 -3.30 27.52 -8.47
N MET A 815 -2.00 27.65 -8.83
CA MET A 815 -1.22 28.92 -8.77
C MET A 815 0.02 28.93 -9.69
N VAL A 816 0.70 30.08 -9.79
CA VAL A 816 1.90 30.32 -10.63
C VAL A 816 3.04 31.01 -9.86
N SER A 817 4.27 30.90 -10.36
CA SER A 817 5.48 31.58 -9.88
C SER A 817 5.50 33.07 -10.26
N SER A 818 6.50 33.79 -9.73
CA SER A 818 6.80 35.18 -10.14
C SER A 818 7.10 35.34 -11.64
N ALA A 819 7.53 34.27 -12.32
CA ALA A 819 7.71 34.22 -13.78
C ALA A 819 6.45 33.72 -14.53
N ASN A 820 5.29 33.70 -13.86
CA ASN A 820 4.00 33.23 -14.40
C ASN A 820 4.02 31.76 -14.90
N LYS A 821 4.89 30.90 -14.35
CA LYS A 821 4.90 29.45 -14.65
C LYS A 821 4.16 28.66 -13.55
N PRO A 822 3.34 27.64 -13.87
CA PRO A 822 2.60 26.85 -12.89
C PRO A 822 3.43 26.30 -11.72
N TYR A 823 2.85 26.27 -10.52
CA TYR A 823 3.24 25.28 -9.50
C TYR A 823 2.34 24.05 -9.62
N LEU A 824 2.63 22.99 -8.86
CA LEU A 824 1.70 21.88 -8.70
C LEU A 824 0.33 22.36 -8.17
N PRO A 825 -0.74 21.62 -8.45
CA PRO A 825 -2.05 21.87 -7.84
C PRO A 825 -1.99 21.65 -6.33
N PHE A 826 -2.94 22.22 -5.59
CA PHE A 826 -3.10 21.89 -4.17
C PHE A 826 -4.01 20.67 -3.98
N GLU A 827 -3.74 19.94 -2.91
CA GLU A 827 -4.65 18.93 -2.40
C GLU A 827 -5.96 19.60 -1.91
N ARG A 828 -7.10 19.01 -2.25
CA ARG A 828 -8.45 19.55 -1.98
C ARG A 828 -9.08 18.89 -0.76
N ASP A 829 -8.91 17.58 -0.60
CA ASP A 829 -9.71 16.77 0.31
C ASP A 829 -8.89 16.11 1.44
N SER A 830 -7.57 16.38 1.51
CA SER A 830 -6.77 16.09 2.71
C SER A 830 -7.29 16.86 3.94
N PRO A 831 -7.49 16.20 5.10
CA PRO A 831 -7.79 16.86 6.36
C PRO A 831 -6.55 17.47 7.05
N ILE A 832 -5.34 17.30 6.49
CA ILE A 832 -4.08 17.79 7.04
C ILE A 832 -3.39 18.76 6.05
N ASP A 833 -2.95 19.92 6.55
CA ASP A 833 -2.06 20.84 5.84
C ASP A 833 -0.59 20.47 6.07
N CYS A 834 0.25 20.73 5.07
CA CYS A 834 1.70 20.79 5.22
C CYS A 834 2.13 21.89 6.23
N ARG A 835 3.42 21.97 6.58
CA ARG A 835 3.97 22.69 7.75
C ARG A 835 3.32 24.07 8.01
N ARG A 836 2.35 24.10 8.94
CA ARG A 836 1.66 25.33 9.32
C ARG A 836 2.58 26.27 10.09
N ASN A 837 2.98 27.39 9.49
CA ASN A 837 3.36 28.57 10.25
C ASN A 837 2.10 29.28 10.75
N TRP A 838 1.72 29.03 12.00
CA TRP A 838 0.55 29.58 12.68
C TRP A 838 0.56 31.11 12.90
N THR A 839 1.61 31.83 12.46
CA THR A 839 1.65 33.31 12.44
C THR A 839 1.16 33.92 11.12
N LEU A 840 0.80 33.09 10.13
CA LEU A 840 0.21 33.53 8.86
C LEU A 840 -1.31 33.30 8.87
N ASP A 841 -2.09 34.28 8.39
CA ASP A 841 -3.56 34.24 8.33
C ASP A 841 -4.14 33.06 7.51
N TYR A 842 -3.33 32.44 6.65
CA TYR A 842 -3.70 31.31 5.81
C TYR A 842 -2.55 30.29 5.77
N PRO A 843 -2.73 29.05 6.27
CA PRO A 843 -1.76 27.98 6.10
C PRO A 843 -1.69 27.52 4.63
N ILE A 844 -0.51 27.07 4.21
CA ILE A 844 -0.27 26.53 2.87
C ILE A 844 -0.55 25.02 2.89
N ARG A 845 -1.36 24.56 1.92
CA ARG A 845 -1.67 23.13 1.73
C ARG A 845 -0.48 22.38 1.14
N CYS A 846 -0.49 21.06 1.30
CA CYS A 846 0.38 20.20 0.49
C CYS A 846 0.00 20.29 -1.00
N PHE A 847 0.99 20.13 -1.87
CA PHE A 847 0.79 19.96 -3.30
C PHE A 847 0.29 18.55 -3.62
N LEU A 848 -0.48 18.42 -4.70
CA LEU A 848 -0.88 17.14 -5.29
C LEU A 848 0.02 16.83 -6.49
N ALA A 849 0.45 15.57 -6.60
CA ALA A 849 1.22 15.00 -7.71
C ALA A 849 0.88 13.50 -7.85
N GLY A 850 1.35 12.85 -8.91
CA GLY A 850 1.13 11.41 -9.14
C GLY A 850 1.67 10.49 -8.05
N ASP A 851 2.71 10.92 -7.33
CA ASP A 851 3.13 10.34 -6.05
C ASP A 851 2.96 11.38 -4.93
N PHE A 852 2.18 11.05 -3.91
CA PHE A 852 1.87 11.93 -2.78
C PHE A 852 3.11 12.35 -1.98
N ARG A 853 4.19 11.53 -2.01
CA ARG A 853 5.44 11.83 -1.32
C ARG A 853 6.21 12.98 -1.96
N ALA A 854 5.75 13.55 -3.08
CA ALA A 854 6.29 14.78 -3.66
C ALA A 854 6.58 15.89 -2.61
N ASN A 855 5.77 15.97 -1.56
CA ASN A 855 5.90 16.93 -0.45
C ASN A 855 6.97 16.60 0.60
N GLU A 856 7.64 15.45 0.52
CA GLU A 856 8.59 14.98 1.54
C GLU A 856 9.67 16.02 1.83
N GLN A 857 10.27 16.60 0.77
CA GLN A 857 11.21 17.72 0.88
C GLN A 857 11.21 18.60 -0.38
N LEU A 858 11.63 19.87 -0.22
CA LEU A 858 11.46 20.94 -1.21
C LEU A 858 12.14 20.70 -2.57
N GLY A 859 13.24 19.96 -2.61
CA GLY A 859 13.91 19.54 -3.85
C GLY A 859 13.09 18.53 -4.64
N LEU A 860 12.32 17.67 -3.96
CA LEU A 860 11.40 16.73 -4.60
C LEU A 860 10.18 17.47 -5.17
N ILE A 861 9.53 18.36 -4.39
CA ILE A 861 8.44 19.24 -4.88
C ILE A 861 8.87 19.98 -6.15
N THR A 862 10.11 20.46 -6.15
CA THR A 862 10.74 21.15 -7.29
C THR A 862 10.84 20.25 -8.54
N MET A 863 11.20 18.97 -8.38
CA MET A 863 11.24 18.01 -9.49
C MET A 863 9.86 17.68 -10.06
N HIS A 864 8.87 17.34 -9.21
CA HIS A 864 7.50 17.10 -9.68
C HIS A 864 6.91 18.35 -10.36
N THR A 865 7.20 19.55 -9.84
CA THR A 865 6.81 20.82 -10.48
C THR A 865 7.42 20.97 -11.88
N ILE A 866 8.71 20.63 -12.07
CA ILE A 866 9.38 20.73 -13.37
C ILE A 866 8.80 19.75 -14.40
N PHE A 867 8.45 18.52 -14.02
CA PHE A 867 7.86 17.56 -14.96
C PHE A 867 6.37 17.81 -15.25
N MET A 868 5.59 18.33 -14.29
CA MET A 868 4.24 18.83 -14.57
C MET A 868 4.27 20.01 -15.56
N ARG A 869 5.27 20.91 -15.44
CA ARG A 869 5.52 21.96 -16.42
C ARG A 869 5.91 21.39 -17.80
N GLU A 870 6.80 20.40 -17.87
CA GLU A 870 7.21 19.80 -19.14
C GLU A 870 6.06 19.10 -19.86
N HIS A 871 5.20 18.36 -19.13
CA HIS A 871 3.95 17.84 -19.68
C HIS A 871 3.12 18.97 -20.30
N ASN A 872 2.81 20.01 -19.52
CA ASN A 872 2.00 21.12 -20.04
C ASN A 872 2.65 21.85 -21.23
N ARG A 873 3.98 21.94 -21.27
CA ARG A 873 4.74 22.50 -22.39
C ARG A 873 4.60 21.64 -23.66
N LEU A 874 4.82 20.33 -23.54
CA LEU A 874 4.72 19.35 -24.62
C LEU A 874 3.29 19.25 -25.15
N ALA A 875 2.28 19.16 -24.28
CA ALA A 875 0.87 19.07 -24.66
C ALA A 875 0.41 20.29 -25.47
N ILE A 876 0.80 21.51 -25.08
CA ILE A 876 0.52 22.74 -25.84
C ILE A 876 1.19 22.68 -27.24
N GLU A 877 2.42 22.19 -27.33
CA GLU A 877 3.14 22.08 -28.61
C GLU A 877 2.52 20.99 -29.52
N ILE A 878 2.11 19.84 -28.96
CA ILE A 878 1.46 18.73 -29.67
C ILE A 878 0.07 19.13 -30.19
N ALA A 879 -0.74 19.81 -29.37
CA ALA A 879 -2.04 20.33 -29.79
C ALA A 879 -1.92 21.43 -30.86
N SER A 880 -0.88 22.27 -30.78
CA SER A 880 -0.57 23.28 -31.81
C SER A 880 -0.14 22.66 -33.14
N LEU A 881 0.64 21.57 -33.10
CA LEU A 881 1.04 20.81 -34.29
C LEU A 881 -0.11 19.98 -34.89
N ASN A 882 -1.10 19.60 -34.08
CA ASN A 882 -2.20 18.70 -34.46
C ASN A 882 -3.57 19.20 -33.94
N PRO A 883 -4.16 20.26 -34.55
CA PRO A 883 -5.39 20.88 -34.02
C PRO A 883 -6.65 20.01 -34.01
N ASP A 884 -6.64 18.88 -34.73
CA ASP A 884 -7.76 17.93 -34.82
C ASP A 884 -7.78 16.88 -33.68
N LEU A 885 -6.79 16.88 -32.78
CA LEU A 885 -6.74 15.94 -31.65
C LEU A 885 -7.63 16.39 -30.49
N ASP A 886 -8.22 15.42 -29.78
CA ASP A 886 -8.86 15.66 -28.50
C ASP A 886 -7.84 15.71 -27.34
N GLY A 887 -8.25 16.30 -26.22
CA GLY A 887 -7.44 16.40 -25.01
C GLY A 887 -6.97 15.04 -24.48
N GLU A 888 -7.76 13.99 -24.68
CA GLU A 888 -7.40 12.62 -24.32
C GLU A 888 -6.17 12.11 -25.10
N THR A 889 -6.17 12.29 -26.42
CA THR A 889 -5.05 11.88 -27.27
C THR A 889 -3.81 12.74 -27.00
N VAL A 890 -3.99 14.05 -26.80
CA VAL A 890 -2.89 14.98 -26.43
C VAL A 890 -2.28 14.57 -25.08
N PHE A 891 -3.10 14.30 -24.06
CA PHE A 891 -2.63 13.84 -22.75
C PHE A 891 -1.83 12.54 -22.86
N HIS A 892 -2.34 11.55 -23.59
CA HIS A 892 -1.71 10.23 -23.68
C HIS A 892 -0.43 10.18 -24.52
N GLU A 893 -0.34 10.92 -25.64
CA GLU A 893 0.94 11.11 -26.34
C GLU A 893 1.95 11.86 -25.46
N THR A 894 1.51 12.89 -24.73
CA THR A 894 2.39 13.65 -23.83
C THR A 894 2.89 12.81 -22.66
N ARG A 895 2.03 12.04 -21.99
CA ARG A 895 2.41 11.07 -20.94
C ARG A 895 3.45 10.08 -21.47
N LYS A 896 3.23 9.56 -22.69
CA LYS A 896 4.13 8.62 -23.35
C LYS A 896 5.51 9.23 -23.66
N ILE A 897 5.58 10.49 -24.09
CA ILE A 897 6.85 11.20 -24.29
C ILE A 897 7.58 11.43 -22.96
N VAL A 898 6.91 11.98 -21.94
CA VAL A 898 7.55 12.25 -20.64
C VAL A 898 8.08 10.95 -19.99
N GLY A 899 7.35 9.84 -20.07
CA GLY A 899 7.86 8.53 -19.65
C GLY A 899 9.14 8.12 -20.40
N ALA A 900 9.20 8.36 -21.71
CA ALA A 900 10.40 8.12 -22.51
C ALA A 900 11.59 9.00 -22.11
N GLU A 901 11.35 10.26 -21.73
CA GLU A 901 12.38 11.15 -21.19
C GLU A 901 12.93 10.63 -19.84
N LEU A 902 12.08 10.19 -18.92
CA LEU A 902 12.51 9.56 -17.66
C LEU A 902 13.34 8.30 -17.91
N GLN A 903 12.90 7.44 -18.84
CA GLN A 903 13.62 6.24 -19.25
C GLN A 903 15.00 6.58 -19.84
N HIS A 904 15.06 7.52 -20.79
CA HIS A 904 16.30 7.93 -21.43
C HIS A 904 17.28 8.56 -20.42
N ILE A 905 16.84 9.54 -19.63
CA ILE A 905 17.69 10.22 -18.63
C ILE A 905 18.21 9.21 -17.60
N THR A 906 17.36 8.29 -17.13
CA THR A 906 17.74 7.30 -16.13
C THR A 906 18.81 6.33 -16.65
N PHE A 907 18.62 5.74 -17.84
CA PHE A 907 19.56 4.73 -18.35
C PHE A 907 20.80 5.32 -19.04
N HIS A 908 20.69 6.49 -19.69
CA HIS A 908 21.82 7.10 -20.39
C HIS A 908 22.70 7.95 -19.46
N TYR A 909 22.09 8.80 -18.63
CA TYR A 909 22.81 9.77 -17.82
C TYR A 909 23.01 9.34 -16.36
N TRP A 910 22.00 8.78 -15.70
CA TRP A 910 22.03 8.56 -14.25
C TRP A 910 22.65 7.22 -13.83
N LEU A 911 22.06 6.10 -14.26
CA LEU A 911 22.40 4.75 -13.81
C LEU A 911 23.87 4.34 -14.10
N PRO A 912 24.52 4.76 -15.21
CA PRO A 912 25.95 4.53 -15.41
C PRO A 912 26.87 5.21 -14.38
N LYS A 913 26.42 6.28 -13.71
CA LYS A 913 27.16 6.94 -12.61
C LYS A 913 26.96 6.23 -11.27
N VAL A 914 25.78 5.66 -11.06
CA VAL A 914 25.45 4.87 -9.86
C VAL A 914 26.20 3.54 -9.84
N LEU A 915 26.08 2.76 -10.92
CA LEU A 915 26.74 1.46 -11.05
C LEU A 915 28.25 1.58 -11.35
N GLY A 916 28.70 2.70 -11.90
CA GLY A 916 29.99 2.85 -12.57
C GLY A 916 29.93 2.26 -13.99
N LYS A 917 30.42 3.01 -15.00
CA LYS A 917 30.23 2.69 -16.42
C LYS A 917 30.62 1.27 -16.81
N LYS A 918 31.81 0.81 -16.35
CA LYS A 918 32.33 -0.55 -16.57
C LYS A 918 31.38 -1.67 -16.10
N GLN A 919 30.64 -1.41 -15.02
CA GLN A 919 29.76 -2.38 -14.38
C GLN A 919 28.32 -2.28 -14.93
N PHE A 920 27.87 -1.09 -15.32
CA PHE A 920 26.67 -0.90 -16.15
C PHE A 920 26.81 -1.68 -17.48
N ASP A 921 27.94 -1.52 -18.17
CA ASP A 921 28.21 -2.21 -19.44
C ASP A 921 28.25 -3.74 -19.27
N LYS A 922 28.72 -4.22 -18.12
CA LYS A 922 28.80 -5.65 -17.78
C LYS A 922 27.44 -6.27 -17.42
N LEU A 923 26.61 -5.58 -16.63
CA LEU A 923 25.40 -6.16 -16.03
C LEU A 923 24.09 -5.79 -16.77
N ILE A 924 24.05 -4.64 -17.45
CA ILE A 924 22.86 -4.14 -18.16
C ILE A 924 23.12 -4.08 -19.67
N GLY A 925 24.27 -3.55 -20.08
CA GLY A 925 24.69 -3.44 -21.47
C GLY A 925 23.72 -2.65 -22.38
N PRO A 926 23.86 -2.73 -23.72
CA PRO A 926 22.89 -2.17 -24.64
C PRO A 926 21.54 -2.90 -24.57
N TYR A 927 20.46 -2.21 -24.91
CA TYR A 927 19.14 -2.82 -25.08
C TYR A 927 19.15 -3.84 -26.23
N ARG A 928 18.34 -4.90 -26.11
CA ARG A 928 18.28 -6.03 -27.07
C ARG A 928 16.86 -6.39 -27.52
N GLY A 929 15.90 -5.49 -27.30
CA GLY A 929 14.48 -5.77 -27.52
C GLY A 929 13.77 -6.31 -26.27
N TYR A 930 12.44 -6.31 -26.35
CA TYR A 930 11.52 -6.70 -25.29
C TYR A 930 11.45 -8.24 -25.12
N GLN A 931 11.40 -8.69 -23.88
CA GLN A 931 11.41 -10.10 -23.46
C GLN A 931 10.10 -10.41 -22.72
N PRO A 932 9.05 -10.93 -23.38
CA PRO A 932 7.72 -11.13 -22.75
C PRO A 932 7.69 -12.18 -21.63
N LEU A 933 8.74 -13.00 -21.48
CA LEU A 933 8.88 -13.94 -20.37
C LEU A 933 9.68 -13.37 -19.18
N LEU A 934 10.08 -12.09 -19.24
CA LEU A 934 10.84 -11.43 -18.18
C LEU A 934 9.92 -10.59 -17.29
N ASP A 935 9.60 -11.12 -16.11
CA ASP A 935 8.89 -10.40 -15.05
C ASP A 935 9.62 -9.08 -14.69
N ALA A 936 8.94 -7.96 -14.90
CA ALA A 936 9.42 -6.60 -14.65
C ALA A 936 9.22 -6.15 -13.19
N THR A 937 8.39 -6.85 -12.41
CA THR A 937 7.95 -6.46 -11.06
C THR A 937 9.11 -6.12 -10.13
N ILE A 938 8.98 -5.02 -9.37
CA ILE A 938 10.00 -4.63 -8.39
C ILE A 938 10.19 -5.73 -7.36
N SER A 939 11.46 -6.04 -7.07
CA SER A 939 11.82 -7.01 -6.05
C SER A 939 11.89 -6.38 -4.67
N ASN A 940 11.45 -7.15 -3.66
CA ASN A 940 11.36 -6.68 -2.28
C ASN A 940 12.74 -6.21 -1.76
N ALA A 941 13.82 -6.90 -2.16
CA ALA A 941 15.20 -6.54 -1.81
C ALA A 941 15.69 -5.24 -2.47
N PHE A 942 15.18 -4.87 -3.64
CA PHE A 942 15.46 -3.59 -4.28
C PHE A 942 14.81 -2.45 -3.49
N ALA A 943 13.47 -2.49 -3.41
CA ALA A 943 12.61 -1.51 -2.73
C ALA A 943 12.98 -1.27 -1.27
N THR A 944 13.29 -2.34 -0.55
CA THR A 944 13.42 -2.30 0.92
C THR A 944 14.85 -2.08 1.40
N ALA A 945 15.86 -2.31 0.55
CA ALA A 945 17.26 -2.23 0.96
C ALA A 945 18.20 -1.67 -0.10
N ALA A 946 18.24 -2.24 -1.32
CA ALA A 946 19.30 -1.92 -2.26
C ALA A 946 19.19 -0.49 -2.82
N PHE A 947 18.00 -0.07 -3.27
CA PHE A 947 17.82 1.26 -3.86
C PHE A 947 17.90 2.41 -2.82
N ARG A 948 17.63 2.07 -1.55
CA ARG A 948 17.81 2.92 -0.37
C ARG A 948 19.27 3.31 -0.07
N PHE A 949 20.24 2.91 -0.90
CA PHE A 949 21.60 3.45 -0.86
C PHE A 949 21.62 4.98 -1.02
N GLY A 950 20.61 5.57 -1.70
CA GLY A 950 20.48 7.00 -1.93
C GLY A 950 20.56 7.84 -0.65
N HIS A 951 20.08 7.32 0.49
CA HIS A 951 20.18 7.98 1.80
C HIS A 951 21.62 8.30 2.24
N THR A 952 22.63 7.59 1.70
CA THR A 952 24.05 7.86 1.99
C THR A 952 24.64 9.04 1.20
N LEU A 953 23.90 9.53 0.19
CA LEU A 953 24.24 10.65 -0.70
C LEU A 953 23.63 11.99 -0.25
N VAL A 954 22.72 11.96 0.73
CA VAL A 954 21.94 13.11 1.17
C VAL A 954 22.80 14.10 1.96
N ASN A 955 22.74 15.37 1.58
CA ASN A 955 23.36 16.48 2.32
C ASN A 955 22.53 16.84 3.57
N PRO A 956 23.15 17.25 4.69
CA PRO A 956 22.44 17.74 5.89
C PRO A 956 21.80 19.13 5.70
N VAL A 957 22.01 19.76 4.54
CA VAL A 957 21.55 21.11 4.22
C VAL A 957 21.05 21.11 2.78
N LEU A 958 19.83 21.61 2.57
CA LEU A 958 19.30 21.92 1.25
C LEU A 958 19.80 23.31 0.83
N HIS A 959 20.73 23.31 -0.11
CA HIS A 959 21.30 24.55 -0.67
C HIS A 959 20.26 25.29 -1.51
N ARG A 960 20.33 26.63 -1.45
CA ARG A 960 19.52 27.56 -2.25
C ARG A 960 20.43 28.64 -2.83
N LEU A 961 20.43 28.81 -4.15
CA LEU A 961 21.40 29.64 -4.86
C LEU A 961 20.78 30.65 -5.84
N ASP A 962 21.41 31.82 -5.95
CA ASP A 962 21.04 32.89 -6.88
C ASP A 962 21.51 32.62 -8.32
N GLU A 963 21.23 33.56 -9.23
CA GLU A 963 21.68 33.55 -10.64
C GLU A 963 23.20 33.53 -10.84
N LYS A 964 23.99 33.83 -9.81
CA LYS A 964 25.46 33.81 -9.81
C LYS A 964 26.03 32.58 -9.09
N LEU A 965 25.15 31.67 -8.65
CA LEU A 965 25.44 30.47 -7.86
C LEU A 965 26.02 30.77 -6.46
N ALA A 966 25.72 31.96 -5.93
CA ALA A 966 25.97 32.33 -4.53
C ALA A 966 24.73 32.00 -3.66
N PRO A 967 24.86 31.83 -2.33
CA PRO A 967 23.71 31.68 -1.45
C PRO A 967 22.72 32.84 -1.56
N ILE A 968 21.42 32.54 -1.65
CA ILE A 968 20.38 33.58 -1.59
C ILE A 968 20.37 34.28 -0.22
N ARG A 969 19.76 35.47 -0.13
CA ARG A 969 19.71 36.29 1.09
C ARG A 969 19.11 35.55 2.29
N GLU A 970 18.15 34.67 2.02
CA GLU A 970 17.44 33.83 2.98
C GLU A 970 18.27 32.61 3.43
N GLY A 971 19.49 32.44 2.90
CA GLY A 971 20.41 31.35 3.22
C GLY A 971 19.96 29.97 2.73
N HIS A 972 20.67 28.95 3.19
CA HIS A 972 20.31 27.54 2.97
C HIS A 972 19.40 27.03 4.10
N ILE A 973 18.73 25.88 3.88
CA ILE A 973 17.80 25.30 4.85
C ILE A 973 18.43 24.01 5.44
N PRO A 974 18.55 23.84 6.77
CA PRO A 974 18.87 22.53 7.37
C PRO A 974 17.85 21.49 6.94
N LEU A 975 18.25 20.25 6.66
CA LEU A 975 17.34 19.28 6.02
C LEU A 975 16.06 19.04 6.84
N ARG A 976 16.17 18.98 8.19
CA ARG A 976 15.01 18.86 9.10
C ARG A 976 13.95 19.95 8.94
N ASP A 977 14.36 21.15 8.52
CA ASP A 977 13.51 22.32 8.34
C ASP A 977 12.89 22.39 6.94
N ALA A 978 13.42 21.61 5.98
CA ALA A 978 12.95 21.52 4.59
C ALA A 978 11.90 20.42 4.37
N PHE A 979 11.65 19.56 5.36
CA PHE A 979 10.64 18.50 5.27
C PHE A 979 9.21 19.08 5.35
N PHE A 980 8.32 18.64 4.45
CA PHE A 980 6.89 19.03 4.40
C PHE A 980 6.61 20.55 4.42
N ALA A 981 7.53 21.36 3.87
CA ALA A 981 7.54 22.82 4.03
C ALA A 981 7.28 23.62 2.72
N PRO A 982 6.18 23.36 1.96
CA PRO A 982 5.90 24.00 0.67
C PRO A 982 5.76 25.53 0.77
N GLU A 983 5.44 26.08 1.95
CA GLU A 983 5.46 27.51 2.20
C GLU A 983 6.85 28.12 2.00
N MET A 984 7.92 27.36 2.25
CA MET A 984 9.29 27.83 1.99
C MET A 984 9.60 27.89 0.49
N LEU A 985 9.03 27.01 -0.34
CA LEU A 985 9.12 27.10 -1.79
C LEU A 985 8.39 28.36 -2.28
N LEU A 986 7.12 28.52 -1.88
CA LEU A 986 6.29 29.67 -2.26
C LEU A 986 6.85 31.01 -1.78
N SER A 987 7.46 31.06 -0.59
CA SER A 987 8.07 32.29 -0.05
C SER A 987 9.18 32.89 -0.92
N THR A 988 9.85 32.06 -1.72
CA THR A 988 10.89 32.51 -2.67
C THR A 988 10.32 32.97 -4.02
N GLY A 989 9.03 32.71 -4.29
CA GLY A 989 8.36 33.06 -5.55
C GLY A 989 8.90 32.34 -6.79
N SER A 990 9.80 31.37 -6.65
CA SER A 990 10.44 30.64 -7.76
C SER A 990 10.90 29.24 -7.36
N VAL A 991 10.97 28.30 -8.31
CA VAL A 991 11.63 26.99 -8.13
C VAL A 991 13.16 27.06 -8.31
N ASP A 992 13.66 28.13 -8.93
CA ASP A 992 15.06 28.21 -9.35
C ASP A 992 16.10 28.08 -8.23
N PRO A 993 15.93 28.67 -7.03
CA PRO A 993 16.98 28.61 -6.01
C PRO A 993 17.29 27.17 -5.59
N TYR A 994 16.26 26.33 -5.57
CA TYR A 994 16.32 24.91 -5.25
C TYR A 994 16.96 24.12 -6.41
N LEU A 995 16.57 24.40 -7.67
CA LEU A 995 17.20 23.79 -8.85
C LEU A 995 18.70 24.09 -8.93
N ARG A 996 19.09 25.37 -8.80
CA ARG A 996 20.50 25.78 -8.77
C ARG A 996 21.22 25.12 -7.60
N GLY A 997 20.61 25.07 -6.42
CA GLY A 997 21.13 24.33 -5.26
C GLY A 997 21.40 22.86 -5.58
N LEU A 998 20.49 22.17 -6.26
CA LEU A 998 20.62 20.76 -6.62
C LEU A 998 21.73 20.52 -7.66
N PHE A 999 21.78 21.25 -8.78
CA PHE A 999 22.77 20.98 -9.82
C PHE A 999 24.15 21.61 -9.56
N ALA A 1000 24.22 22.74 -8.84
CA ALA A 1000 25.48 23.48 -8.64
C ALA A 1000 26.14 23.26 -7.27
N THR A 1001 25.63 22.35 -6.43
CA THR A 1001 26.34 21.89 -5.21
C THR A 1001 26.65 20.40 -5.27
N PRO A 1002 27.75 19.93 -4.66
CA PRO A 1002 28.08 18.52 -4.60
C PRO A 1002 27.11 17.75 -3.70
N MET A 1003 26.79 16.50 -4.05
CA MET A 1003 26.12 15.58 -3.12
C MET A 1003 27.07 15.14 -2.00
N LYS A 1004 26.55 14.50 -0.95
CA LYS A 1004 27.39 13.85 0.06
C LYS A 1004 28.08 12.62 -0.55
N LYS A 1005 29.34 12.39 -0.20
CA LYS A 1005 30.07 11.18 -0.60
C LYS A 1005 29.62 9.97 0.25
N PRO A 1006 29.33 8.80 -0.35
CA PRO A 1006 28.93 7.61 0.39
C PRO A 1006 30.14 6.81 0.89
N ILE A 1007 30.90 7.32 1.86
CA ILE A 1007 32.07 6.61 2.41
C ILE A 1007 31.62 5.54 3.44
N PRO A 1008 32.13 4.30 3.44
CA PRO A 1008 31.69 3.23 4.35
C PRO A 1008 31.72 3.52 5.87
N ASN A 1009 32.50 4.50 6.32
CA ASN A 1009 32.56 4.92 7.73
C ASN A 1009 31.95 6.32 7.98
N GLU A 1010 31.29 6.90 6.98
CA GLU A 1010 30.63 8.21 6.99
C GLU A 1010 29.33 8.07 6.16
N LEU A 1011 28.34 7.32 6.65
CA LEU A 1011 27.21 6.84 5.83
C LEU A 1011 25.99 7.77 5.82
N LEU A 1012 25.18 7.79 6.88
CA LEU A 1012 23.99 8.66 7.00
C LEU A 1012 24.24 9.80 8.00
N ASN A 1013 23.91 11.03 7.62
CA ASN A 1013 24.18 12.21 8.44
C ASN A 1013 23.16 12.39 9.59
N ASP A 1014 23.52 13.14 10.63
CA ASP A 1014 22.67 13.41 11.80
C ASP A 1014 21.26 13.94 11.47
N GLU A 1015 21.01 14.61 10.33
CA GLU A 1015 19.65 15.04 9.95
C GLU A 1015 18.74 13.87 9.53
N LEU A 1016 19.32 12.71 9.21
CA LEU A 1016 18.60 11.47 8.90
C LEU A 1016 18.61 10.45 10.05
N THR A 1017 19.57 10.49 10.98
CA THR A 1017 19.65 9.56 12.12
C THR A 1017 19.25 10.18 13.45
N GLU A 1018 19.35 11.50 13.62
CA GLU A 1018 19.06 12.21 14.89
C GLU A 1018 17.90 13.21 14.77
N ASN A 1019 17.76 13.90 13.64
CA ASN A 1019 16.73 14.92 13.42
C ASN A 1019 15.67 14.55 12.38
N LEU A 1020 15.62 13.29 11.91
CA LEU A 1020 14.65 12.89 10.89
C LEU A 1020 13.24 13.24 11.37
N PHE A 1021 12.60 14.14 10.64
CA PHE A 1021 11.24 14.59 10.92
C PHE A 1021 11.03 15.08 12.36
N ASN A 1022 12.04 15.72 12.99
CA ASN A 1022 11.94 16.13 14.40
C ASN A 1022 10.88 17.23 14.67
N GLN A 1023 10.55 18.04 13.66
CA GLN A 1023 9.41 18.96 13.68
C GLN A 1023 8.08 18.27 13.40
N ALA A 1024 8.11 16.97 13.09
CA ALA A 1024 6.99 16.15 12.69
C ALA A 1024 6.83 14.85 13.53
N HIS A 1025 7.51 14.71 14.68
CA HIS A 1025 7.24 13.68 15.70
C HIS A 1025 7.56 14.18 17.13
N GLU A 1026 6.93 13.60 18.16
CA GLU A 1026 7.27 13.82 19.59
C GLU A 1026 8.67 13.29 19.95
N VAL A 1027 9.13 12.29 19.21
CA VAL A 1027 10.48 11.70 19.27
C VAL A 1027 11.01 11.64 17.85
N SER A 1028 12.13 12.29 17.55
CA SER A 1028 12.74 12.26 16.21
C SER A 1028 12.91 10.83 15.70
N LEU A 1029 12.63 10.58 14.42
CA LEU A 1029 12.84 9.27 13.83
C LEU A 1029 14.33 9.01 13.53
N ASP A 1030 14.66 7.82 13.05
CA ASP A 1030 16.01 7.43 12.60
C ASP A 1030 15.88 6.58 11.33
N LEU A 1031 16.28 7.14 10.19
CA LEU A 1031 16.10 6.52 8.88
C LEU A 1031 16.98 5.27 8.70
N ALA A 1032 18.16 5.24 9.31
CA ALA A 1032 19.04 4.08 9.25
C ALA A 1032 18.45 2.92 10.06
N ALA A 1033 17.92 3.21 11.26
CA ALA A 1033 17.24 2.22 12.08
C ALA A 1033 15.94 1.71 11.42
N ILE A 1034 15.13 2.61 10.83
CA ILE A 1034 13.90 2.27 10.12
C ILE A 1034 14.19 1.37 8.91
N ASN A 1035 15.24 1.64 8.12
CA ASN A 1035 15.60 0.78 6.98
C ASN A 1035 16.03 -0.63 7.41
N ILE A 1036 16.77 -0.76 8.52
CA ILE A 1036 17.10 -2.08 9.10
C ILE A 1036 15.83 -2.81 9.57
N GLN A 1037 14.94 -2.11 10.30
CA GLN A 1037 13.72 -2.69 10.85
C GLN A 1037 12.73 -3.09 9.74
N ARG A 1038 12.61 -2.29 8.67
CA ARG A 1038 11.80 -2.61 7.48
C ARG A 1038 12.34 -3.80 6.70
N GLY A 1039 13.66 -3.95 6.59
CA GLY A 1039 14.27 -5.17 6.04
C GLY A 1039 13.91 -6.44 6.83
N ARG A 1040 13.81 -6.35 8.16
CA ARG A 1040 13.41 -7.46 9.04
C ARG A 1040 11.90 -7.74 9.01
N ASP A 1041 11.07 -6.69 8.94
CA ASP A 1041 9.62 -6.77 8.78
C ASP A 1041 9.23 -7.44 7.45
N HIS A 1042 9.95 -7.11 6.38
CA HIS A 1042 9.82 -7.73 5.05
C HIS A 1042 10.51 -9.10 4.94
N ALA A 1043 11.14 -9.59 6.01
CA ALA A 1043 11.88 -10.86 6.04
C ALA A 1043 12.90 -11.02 4.91
N LEU A 1044 13.68 -9.97 4.62
CA LEU A 1044 14.84 -10.09 3.74
C LEU A 1044 15.87 -11.03 4.37
N PRO A 1045 16.43 -12.00 3.61
CA PRO A 1045 17.64 -12.71 4.00
C PRO A 1045 18.81 -11.76 4.33
N GLY A 1046 19.79 -12.29 5.06
CA GLY A 1046 20.99 -11.57 5.44
C GLY A 1046 21.86 -11.15 4.25
N TYR A 1047 22.79 -10.24 4.54
CA TYR A 1047 23.73 -9.71 3.57
C TYR A 1047 24.59 -10.82 2.89
N VAL A 1048 24.93 -11.88 3.62
CA VAL A 1048 25.76 -12.99 3.12
C VAL A 1048 25.02 -13.83 2.08
N GLU A 1049 23.73 -14.06 2.30
CA GLU A 1049 22.86 -14.82 1.40
C GLU A 1049 22.69 -14.09 0.05
N PHE A 1050 22.53 -12.76 0.08
CA PHE A 1050 22.51 -11.95 -1.15
C PHE A 1050 23.87 -11.87 -1.84
N ARG A 1051 25.00 -11.89 -1.11
CA ARG A 1051 26.32 -12.05 -1.74
C ARG A 1051 26.43 -13.36 -2.51
N SER A 1052 25.97 -14.46 -1.91
CA SER A 1052 25.99 -15.79 -2.53
C SER A 1052 25.10 -15.82 -3.78
N TRP A 1053 23.88 -15.28 -3.70
CA TRP A 1053 22.97 -15.13 -4.84
C TRP A 1053 23.57 -14.30 -5.98
N CYS A 1054 24.31 -13.23 -5.65
CA CYS A 1054 25.05 -12.41 -6.61
C CYS A 1054 26.34 -13.06 -7.16
N ASN A 1055 26.62 -14.32 -6.80
CA ASN A 1055 27.86 -15.05 -7.15
C ASN A 1055 29.14 -14.27 -6.78
N LEU A 1056 29.12 -13.64 -5.60
CA LEU A 1056 30.26 -12.92 -5.02
C LEU A 1056 31.00 -13.82 -4.02
N SER A 1057 32.24 -13.45 -3.67
CA SER A 1057 33.06 -14.21 -2.72
C SER A 1057 32.29 -14.53 -1.43
N PRO A 1058 32.29 -15.81 -0.99
CA PRO A 1058 31.57 -16.24 0.21
C PRO A 1058 32.13 -15.56 1.46
N VAL A 1059 31.30 -15.49 2.50
CA VAL A 1059 31.63 -14.89 3.80
C VAL A 1059 31.12 -15.83 4.89
N GLU A 1060 32.02 -16.65 5.42
CA GLU A 1060 31.75 -17.55 6.55
C GLU A 1060 32.21 -16.92 7.86
N ASN A 1061 33.28 -16.12 7.82
CA ASN A 1061 33.92 -15.55 9.00
C ASN A 1061 34.41 -14.10 8.79
N TRP A 1062 34.74 -13.44 9.90
CA TRP A 1062 35.13 -12.02 9.93
C TRP A 1062 36.42 -11.67 9.14
N ASN A 1063 37.24 -12.65 8.72
CA ASN A 1063 38.39 -12.40 7.86
C ASN A 1063 38.01 -12.20 6.40
N ASP A 1064 36.91 -12.80 5.93
CA ASP A 1064 36.56 -12.83 4.51
C ASP A 1064 36.14 -11.44 4.02
N LEU A 1065 35.58 -10.64 4.93
CA LEU A 1065 35.22 -9.23 4.72
C LEU A 1065 36.41 -8.29 4.52
N LYS A 1066 37.66 -8.69 4.79
CA LYS A 1066 38.85 -7.81 4.76
C LYS A 1066 39.14 -7.15 3.41
N ASN A 1067 38.62 -7.71 2.32
CA ASN A 1067 38.76 -7.20 0.95
C ASN A 1067 37.40 -6.71 0.38
N ILE A 1068 36.42 -6.47 1.27
CA ILE A 1068 35.03 -6.11 0.95
C ILE A 1068 34.62 -4.85 1.73
N MET A 1069 35.15 -4.64 2.94
CA MET A 1069 34.84 -3.53 3.83
C MET A 1069 36.10 -3.02 4.56
N PRO A 1070 36.17 -1.73 4.95
CA PRO A 1070 37.25 -1.21 5.78
C PRO A 1070 37.35 -1.89 7.15
N ARG A 1071 38.56 -1.97 7.72
CA ARG A 1071 38.81 -2.73 8.96
C ARG A 1071 38.02 -2.22 10.17
N ASP A 1072 37.84 -0.90 10.29
CA ASP A 1072 37.04 -0.27 11.36
C ASP A 1072 35.55 -0.63 11.22
N VAL A 1073 35.03 -0.66 9.99
CA VAL A 1073 33.67 -1.12 9.67
C VAL A 1073 33.48 -2.59 10.05
N ILE A 1074 34.46 -3.47 9.74
CA ILE A 1074 34.44 -4.88 10.15
C ILE A 1074 34.44 -5.03 11.68
N TYR A 1075 35.25 -4.25 12.41
CA TYR A 1075 35.26 -4.31 13.88
C TYR A 1075 33.91 -3.86 14.49
N LYS A 1076 33.30 -2.78 13.96
CA LYS A 1076 31.96 -2.32 14.37
C LYS A 1076 30.89 -3.37 14.08
N LEU A 1077 30.91 -3.98 12.90
CA LEU A 1077 29.99 -5.08 12.53
C LEU A 1077 30.15 -6.28 13.47
N LYS A 1078 31.40 -6.63 13.85
CA LYS A 1078 31.68 -7.72 14.78
C LYS A 1078 31.15 -7.45 16.20
N ASP A 1079 31.32 -6.23 16.72
CA ASP A 1079 30.75 -5.79 18.01
C ASP A 1079 29.21 -5.88 18.03
N LEU A 1080 28.57 -5.48 16.93
CA LEU A 1080 27.12 -5.42 16.81
C LEU A 1080 26.45 -6.78 16.54
N TYR A 1081 26.96 -7.55 15.57
CA TYR A 1081 26.25 -8.70 15.01
C TYR A 1081 26.75 -10.07 15.50
N GLY A 1082 27.97 -10.14 16.06
CA GLY A 1082 28.61 -11.37 16.55
C GLY A 1082 29.08 -12.34 15.46
N HIS A 1083 28.22 -12.62 14.48
CA HIS A 1083 28.47 -13.48 13.30
C HIS A 1083 28.16 -12.75 11.98
N PRO A 1084 28.93 -12.94 10.88
CA PRO A 1084 28.67 -12.26 9.61
C PRO A 1084 27.30 -12.56 9.01
N GLY A 1085 26.80 -13.79 9.16
CA GLY A 1085 25.45 -14.18 8.73
C GLY A 1085 24.30 -13.46 9.46
N ASN A 1086 24.57 -12.70 10.53
CA ASN A 1086 23.56 -11.85 11.16
C ASN A 1086 23.43 -10.46 10.52
N ILE A 1087 24.34 -10.03 9.65
CA ILE A 1087 24.33 -8.69 9.06
C ILE A 1087 23.08 -8.50 8.20
N ASP A 1088 22.24 -7.51 8.54
CA ASP A 1088 21.02 -7.20 7.77
C ASP A 1088 21.40 -6.59 6.40
N LEU A 1089 20.67 -6.94 5.33
CA LEU A 1089 21.04 -6.59 3.95
C LEU A 1089 21.33 -5.10 3.74
N PHE A 1090 20.50 -4.21 4.30
CA PHE A 1090 20.70 -2.75 4.19
C PHE A 1090 22.06 -2.33 4.75
N ALA A 1091 22.34 -2.68 6.01
CA ALA A 1091 23.56 -2.30 6.71
C ALA A 1091 24.82 -2.89 6.05
N GLY A 1092 24.76 -4.15 5.60
CA GLY A 1092 25.87 -4.80 4.91
C GLY A 1092 26.15 -4.19 3.53
N GLY A 1093 25.12 -4.00 2.71
CA GLY A 1093 25.28 -3.49 1.34
C GLY A 1093 25.80 -2.04 1.27
N ILE A 1094 25.37 -1.16 2.19
CA ILE A 1094 25.93 0.20 2.25
C ILE A 1094 27.30 0.28 2.94
N ALA A 1095 27.74 -0.76 3.66
CA ALA A 1095 29.06 -0.85 4.30
C ALA A 1095 30.19 -1.34 3.35
N GLU A 1096 29.86 -1.87 2.17
CA GLU A 1096 30.85 -2.33 1.18
C GLU A 1096 31.74 -1.20 0.64
N GLU A 1097 33.01 -1.49 0.35
CA GLU A 1097 33.83 -0.60 -0.48
C GLU A 1097 33.20 -0.42 -1.86
N ARG A 1098 33.30 0.80 -2.40
CA ARG A 1098 32.62 1.17 -3.66
C ARG A 1098 33.39 0.63 -4.85
N LEU A 1099 32.67 0.17 -5.88
CA LEU A 1099 33.29 -0.16 -7.16
C LEU A 1099 33.88 1.09 -7.82
N ASP A 1100 34.89 0.89 -8.67
CA ASP A 1100 35.54 2.01 -9.37
C ASP A 1100 34.55 2.78 -10.27
N GLY A 1101 34.56 4.11 -10.13
CA GLY A 1101 33.60 5.02 -10.75
C GLY A 1101 32.16 4.95 -10.24
N ALA A 1102 31.84 4.10 -9.26
CA ALA A 1102 30.49 3.81 -8.77
C ALA A 1102 30.17 4.48 -7.42
N LEU A 1103 28.90 4.43 -7.02
CA LEU A 1103 28.41 4.93 -5.72
C LEU A 1103 28.11 3.83 -4.69
N ILE A 1104 28.20 2.57 -5.11
CA ILE A 1104 27.78 1.39 -4.35
C ILE A 1104 28.81 0.27 -4.44
N GLY A 1105 28.71 -0.70 -3.53
CA GLY A 1105 29.50 -1.93 -3.57
C GLY A 1105 28.93 -3.00 -4.53
N PRO A 1106 29.65 -4.13 -4.69
CA PRO A 1106 29.28 -5.20 -5.62
C PRO A 1106 27.91 -5.84 -5.36
N THR A 1107 27.47 -5.97 -4.11
CA THR A 1107 26.19 -6.64 -3.78
C THR A 1107 25.00 -5.79 -4.22
N PHE A 1108 25.02 -4.49 -3.90
CA PHE A 1108 23.97 -3.58 -4.36
C PHE A 1108 24.07 -3.29 -5.86
N SER A 1109 25.27 -3.28 -6.43
CA SER A 1109 25.45 -3.20 -7.90
C SER A 1109 24.76 -4.36 -8.62
N CYS A 1110 24.88 -5.58 -8.10
CA CYS A 1110 24.18 -6.76 -8.61
C CYS A 1110 22.65 -6.61 -8.52
N ILE A 1111 22.10 -6.31 -7.34
CA ILE A 1111 20.64 -6.22 -7.12
C ILE A 1111 20.01 -5.08 -7.94
N ILE A 1112 20.63 -3.90 -7.93
CA ILE A 1112 20.14 -2.74 -8.69
C ILE A 1112 20.21 -3.03 -10.19
N ALA A 1113 21.30 -3.61 -10.70
CA ALA A 1113 21.40 -3.92 -12.11
C ALA A 1113 20.41 -5.02 -12.57
N GLU A 1114 20.11 -6.02 -11.74
CA GLU A 1114 19.10 -7.04 -12.05
C GLU A 1114 17.70 -6.42 -12.19
N GLN A 1115 17.34 -5.51 -11.27
CA GLN A 1115 16.05 -4.83 -11.33
C GLN A 1115 15.96 -3.85 -12.50
N PHE A 1116 16.96 -2.99 -12.71
CA PHE A 1116 16.92 -2.05 -13.84
C PHE A 1116 16.96 -2.77 -15.20
N ARG A 1117 17.69 -3.88 -15.32
CA ARG A 1117 17.61 -4.70 -16.54
C ARG A 1117 16.20 -5.23 -16.77
N ARG A 1118 15.46 -5.62 -15.72
CA ARG A 1118 14.07 -6.11 -15.82
C ARG A 1118 13.06 -5.03 -16.20
N VAL A 1119 13.08 -3.85 -15.58
CA VAL A 1119 12.14 -2.77 -15.94
C VAL A 1119 12.41 -2.17 -17.33
N ARG A 1120 13.56 -2.48 -17.94
CA ARG A 1120 13.89 -2.17 -19.34
C ARG A 1120 13.50 -3.30 -20.30
N ASP A 1121 14.06 -4.48 -20.07
CA ASP A 1121 13.94 -5.62 -20.99
C ASP A 1121 12.51 -6.23 -20.94
N GLY A 1122 11.80 -6.12 -19.81
CA GLY A 1122 10.44 -6.62 -19.57
C GLY A 1122 9.32 -5.58 -19.73
N ASP A 1123 9.62 -4.40 -20.29
CA ASP A 1123 8.65 -3.33 -20.56
C ASP A 1123 8.26 -3.28 -22.04
N ARG A 1124 7.00 -3.61 -22.37
CA ARG A 1124 6.46 -3.59 -23.74
C ARG A 1124 6.35 -2.18 -24.31
N PHE A 1125 6.47 -1.16 -23.45
CA PHE A 1125 6.42 0.26 -23.80
C PHE A 1125 7.78 0.97 -23.60
N TRP A 1126 8.90 0.23 -23.52
CA TRP A 1126 10.24 0.81 -23.48
C TRP A 1126 10.51 1.68 -24.72
N TYR A 1127 11.05 2.89 -24.55
CA TYR A 1127 11.11 3.88 -25.63
C TYR A 1127 11.94 3.48 -26.86
N GLU A 1128 12.93 2.59 -26.70
CA GLU A 1128 13.73 2.08 -27.83
C GLU A 1128 13.08 0.89 -28.56
N LYS A 1129 12.00 0.32 -28.02
CA LYS A 1129 11.31 -0.83 -28.62
C LYS A 1129 10.59 -0.40 -29.90
N GLU A 1130 10.76 -1.20 -30.95
CA GLU A 1130 10.02 -1.04 -32.19
C GLU A 1130 8.49 -1.09 -31.96
N GLY A 1131 7.77 -0.22 -32.68
CA GLY A 1131 6.34 0.02 -32.52
C GLY A 1131 5.95 1.01 -31.42
N VAL A 1132 6.82 1.30 -30.43
CA VAL A 1132 6.49 2.27 -29.36
C VAL A 1132 6.62 3.70 -29.88
N PHE A 1133 7.75 4.00 -30.51
CA PHE A 1133 8.03 5.23 -31.25
C PHE A 1133 8.67 4.90 -32.61
N ASN A 1134 8.45 5.75 -33.61
CA ASN A 1134 9.15 5.64 -34.90
C ASN A 1134 10.63 6.10 -34.78
N GLU A 1135 11.43 5.85 -35.81
CA GLU A 1135 12.88 6.14 -35.74
C GLU A 1135 13.19 7.63 -35.50
N ALA A 1136 12.54 8.54 -36.23
CA ALA A 1136 12.72 9.97 -36.06
C ALA A 1136 12.32 10.44 -34.64
N GLN A 1137 11.23 9.91 -34.09
CA GLN A 1137 10.82 10.16 -32.70
C GLN A 1137 11.87 9.69 -31.69
N ARG A 1138 12.42 8.47 -31.86
CA ARG A 1138 13.48 7.94 -30.99
C ARG A 1138 14.77 8.76 -31.03
N GLU A 1139 15.18 9.22 -32.21
CA GLU A 1139 16.37 10.06 -32.34
C GLU A 1139 16.17 11.48 -31.79
N GLU A 1140 14.94 12.00 -31.70
CA GLU A 1140 14.66 13.22 -30.94
C GLU A 1140 14.71 12.98 -29.42
N ILE A 1141 14.10 11.89 -28.91
CA ILE A 1141 14.13 11.53 -27.48
C ILE A 1141 15.58 11.36 -26.98
N LYS A 1142 16.46 10.75 -27.79
CA LYS A 1142 17.89 10.57 -27.48
C LYS A 1142 18.72 11.88 -27.35
N LYS A 1143 18.13 13.04 -27.65
CA LYS A 1143 18.76 14.36 -27.44
C LYS A 1143 18.38 14.99 -26.10
N VAL A 1144 17.37 14.45 -25.41
CA VAL A 1144 16.84 15.01 -24.17
C VAL A 1144 17.82 14.80 -23.02
N SER A 1145 18.06 15.86 -22.25
CA SER A 1145 18.74 15.77 -20.96
C SER A 1145 17.94 16.52 -19.90
N LEU A 1146 18.11 16.15 -18.63
CA LEU A 1146 17.49 16.90 -17.54
C LEU A 1146 17.92 18.38 -17.52
N GLY A 1147 19.10 18.71 -18.04
CA GLY A 1147 19.52 20.09 -18.26
C GLY A 1147 18.64 20.84 -19.26
N ARG A 1148 18.18 20.17 -20.34
CA ARG A 1148 17.21 20.73 -21.30
C ARG A 1148 15.85 20.98 -20.66
N ILE A 1149 15.31 19.97 -19.96
CA ILE A 1149 14.00 20.06 -19.29
C ILE A 1149 14.02 21.19 -18.25
N ILE A 1150 15.10 21.34 -17.48
CA ILE A 1150 15.28 22.48 -16.57
C ILE A 1150 15.35 23.81 -17.33
N CYS A 1151 16.11 23.90 -18.43
CA CYS A 1151 16.19 25.11 -19.26
C CYS A 1151 14.85 25.56 -19.88
N ASP A 1152 13.88 24.66 -20.08
CA ASP A 1152 12.55 25.01 -20.58
C ASP A 1152 11.55 25.33 -19.46
N ASN A 1153 11.66 24.65 -18.32
CA ASN A 1153 10.62 24.67 -17.29
C ASN A 1153 10.97 25.45 -16.01
N ALA A 1154 12.25 25.71 -15.73
CA ALA A 1154 12.65 26.63 -14.66
C ALA A 1154 12.11 28.05 -14.92
N ASP A 1155 12.04 28.89 -13.89
CA ASP A 1155 11.51 30.24 -14.03
C ASP A 1155 12.47 31.14 -14.81
N ASN A 1156 13.74 31.21 -14.39
CA ASN A 1156 14.79 32.06 -14.97
C ASN A 1156 16.19 31.38 -14.91
N ILE A 1157 16.32 30.15 -15.42
CA ILE A 1157 17.63 29.48 -15.57
C ILE A 1157 18.06 29.53 -17.04
N SER A 1158 19.07 30.36 -17.32
CA SER A 1158 19.61 30.62 -18.66
C SER A 1158 20.96 29.93 -18.94
N ASN A 1159 21.64 29.42 -17.90
CA ASN A 1159 22.91 28.70 -18.00
C ASN A 1159 22.90 27.47 -17.08
N ILE A 1160 23.38 26.32 -17.57
CA ILE A 1160 23.39 25.03 -16.85
C ILE A 1160 24.50 24.10 -17.38
N GLN A 1161 24.83 23.01 -16.69
CA GLN A 1161 25.74 21.97 -17.21
C GLN A 1161 25.11 21.19 -18.38
N ASN A 1162 25.96 20.58 -19.24
CA ASN A 1162 25.51 19.58 -20.22
C ASN A 1162 24.83 18.38 -19.54
N ASP A 1163 25.34 18.00 -18.37
CA ASP A 1163 24.94 16.87 -17.56
C ASP A 1163 24.83 17.37 -16.11
N VAL A 1164 23.60 17.57 -15.66
CA VAL A 1164 23.30 18.17 -14.35
C VAL A 1164 23.66 17.27 -13.17
N PHE A 1165 23.96 15.98 -13.40
CA PHE A 1165 24.42 15.06 -12.36
C PHE A 1165 25.93 15.21 -12.09
N VAL A 1166 26.67 15.95 -12.93
CA VAL A 1166 28.09 16.26 -12.75
C VAL A 1166 28.25 17.60 -12.05
N PHE A 1167 28.91 17.59 -10.90
CA PHE A 1167 29.26 18.83 -10.19
C PHE A 1167 30.47 19.49 -10.86
N VAL A 1168 30.34 20.79 -11.17
CA VAL A 1168 31.41 21.57 -11.81
C VAL A 1168 31.64 22.87 -11.05
N GLY A 1169 32.81 22.96 -10.39
CA GLY A 1169 33.13 24.03 -9.44
C GLY A 1169 33.59 25.37 -10.03
N ARG A 1170 33.46 25.60 -11.35
CA ARG A 1170 33.87 26.85 -12.01
C ARG A 1170 32.72 27.49 -12.78
N TYR A 1171 32.00 28.41 -12.13
CA TYR A 1171 31.11 29.36 -12.80
C TYR A 1171 31.93 30.54 -13.36
N PRO A 1172 31.61 31.08 -14.55
CA PRO A 1172 30.67 30.57 -15.55
C PRO A 1172 31.28 29.48 -16.46
N GLN A 1173 32.61 29.28 -16.43
CA GLN A 1173 33.38 28.50 -17.43
C GLN A 1173 32.88 27.08 -17.72
N SER A 1174 32.25 26.41 -16.75
CA SER A 1174 31.75 25.04 -16.88
C SER A 1174 30.24 24.94 -17.18
N TYR A 1175 29.55 26.07 -17.33
CA TYR A 1175 28.12 26.17 -17.59
C TYR A 1175 27.90 26.67 -19.02
N LYS A 1176 26.94 26.08 -19.74
CA LYS A 1176 26.55 26.53 -21.09
C LYS A 1176 25.23 27.27 -21.03
N SER A 1177 25.07 28.25 -21.92
CA SER A 1177 23.76 28.83 -22.19
C SER A 1177 22.76 27.77 -22.64
N CYS A 1178 21.54 27.85 -22.12
CA CYS A 1178 20.40 27.04 -22.52
C CYS A 1178 20.07 27.14 -24.03
N VAL A 1179 20.56 28.15 -24.76
CA VAL A 1179 20.43 28.20 -26.23
C VAL A 1179 21.24 27.09 -26.91
N ASN A 1180 22.34 26.65 -26.30
CA ASN A 1180 23.29 25.68 -26.86
C ASN A 1180 23.03 24.22 -26.39
N ILE A 1181 21.87 23.94 -25.80
CA ILE A 1181 21.45 22.61 -25.35
C ILE A 1181 20.27 22.16 -26.22
N PRO A 1182 20.40 21.07 -27.02
CA PRO A 1182 19.37 20.64 -27.97
C PRO A 1182 17.98 20.49 -27.34
N LYS A 1183 16.97 21.05 -28.01
CA LYS A 1183 15.53 20.86 -27.69
C LYS A 1183 15.02 19.59 -28.36
N LEU A 1184 14.06 18.94 -27.69
CA LEU A 1184 13.19 17.97 -28.35
C LEU A 1184 12.42 18.69 -29.46
N ASN A 1185 12.54 18.22 -30.70
CA ASN A 1185 11.78 18.75 -31.83
C ASN A 1185 10.55 17.85 -32.06
N LEU A 1186 9.35 18.37 -31.81
CA LEU A 1186 8.11 17.60 -31.86
C LEU A 1186 7.53 17.39 -33.28
N ARG A 1187 8.18 17.86 -34.35
CA ARG A 1187 7.72 17.61 -35.74
C ARG A 1187 7.48 16.12 -36.08
N PRO A 1188 8.23 15.12 -35.57
CA PRO A 1188 7.93 13.70 -35.77
C PRO A 1188 6.65 13.19 -35.08
N TRP A 1189 5.94 14.04 -34.33
CA TRP A 1189 4.59 13.81 -33.78
C TRP A 1189 3.50 14.61 -34.53
N GLN A 1190 3.79 15.13 -35.72
CA GLN A 1190 2.77 15.68 -36.61
C GLN A 1190 2.06 14.54 -37.37
N PHE A 1191 0.77 14.34 -37.12
CA PHE A 1191 -0.02 13.27 -37.73
C PHE A 1191 -0.59 13.69 -39.09
N CYS A 1192 -0.34 12.88 -40.12
CA CYS A 1192 -0.93 13.08 -41.45
C CYS A 1192 -2.20 12.21 -41.60
N CYS A 1193 -3.35 12.88 -41.77
CA CYS A 1193 -4.68 12.30 -42.02
C CYS A 1193 -5.31 11.48 -40.88
N HIS A 1194 -6.65 11.36 -40.90
CA HIS A 1194 -7.43 10.66 -39.87
C HIS A 1194 -6.96 9.21 -39.67
N HIS A 1195 -6.80 8.81 -38.41
CA HIS A 1195 -6.35 7.47 -38.03
C HIS A 1195 -7.51 6.50 -37.85
N SER A 1196 -7.30 5.24 -38.24
CA SER A 1196 -8.34 4.21 -38.40
C SER A 1196 -8.92 3.61 -37.11
N CYS A 1197 -8.51 4.09 -35.93
CA CYS A 1197 -9.09 3.68 -34.65
C CYS A 1197 -9.46 4.93 -33.82
N PRO A 1198 -10.77 5.25 -33.69
CA PRO A 1198 -11.20 6.28 -32.75
C PRO A 1198 -11.09 5.74 -31.32
N ILE A 1199 -10.39 6.47 -30.44
CA ILE A 1199 -10.38 6.17 -29.01
C ILE A 1199 -11.82 6.19 -28.49
N GLY A 1200 -12.19 5.20 -27.68
CA GLY A 1200 -13.58 4.93 -27.30
C GLY A 1200 -14.23 6.09 -26.55
N ASN A 1201 -14.99 6.94 -27.26
CA ASN A 1201 -15.65 8.18 -26.82
C ASN A 1201 -16.82 7.95 -25.81
N ASN A 1202 -16.71 6.88 -25.00
CA ASN A 1202 -17.76 6.29 -24.17
C ASN A 1202 -17.31 5.83 -22.77
N ARG A 1203 -16.00 5.72 -22.44
CA ARG A 1203 -15.56 5.46 -21.04
C ARG A 1203 -15.86 6.66 -20.13
N TYR A 1204 -15.18 7.79 -20.35
CA TYR A 1204 -15.30 8.98 -19.50
C TYR A 1204 -16.73 9.54 -19.39
N ARG A 1205 -17.51 9.50 -20.49
CA ARG A 1205 -18.94 9.89 -20.49
C ARG A 1205 -19.84 9.03 -19.60
N ARG A 1206 -19.43 7.81 -19.20
CA ARG A 1206 -20.16 7.01 -18.20
C ARG A 1206 -19.83 7.45 -16.77
N ILE A 1207 -18.55 7.65 -16.44
CA ILE A 1207 -18.14 8.06 -15.08
C ILE A 1207 -18.71 9.45 -14.75
N HIS A 1208 -18.65 10.38 -15.69
CA HIS A 1208 -19.23 11.73 -15.54
C HIS A 1208 -20.77 11.71 -15.39
N LYS A 1209 -21.46 10.68 -15.90
CA LYS A 1209 -22.90 10.45 -15.62
C LYS A 1209 -23.12 9.78 -14.26
N LEU A 1210 -22.30 8.80 -13.87
CA LEU A 1210 -22.47 8.07 -12.61
C LEU A 1210 -22.30 8.98 -11.39
N ARG A 1211 -21.22 9.80 -11.33
CA ARG A 1211 -21.05 10.80 -10.25
C ARG A 1211 -22.11 11.93 -10.27
N GLN A 1212 -22.85 12.12 -11.37
CA GLN A 1212 -24.03 13.00 -11.42
C GLN A 1212 -25.34 12.34 -10.92
N VAL A 1213 -25.36 11.02 -10.72
CA VAL A 1213 -26.54 10.28 -10.25
C VAL A 1213 -26.42 9.87 -8.78
N THR A 1214 -25.20 9.76 -8.23
CA THR A 1214 -24.96 9.45 -6.81
C THR A 1214 -24.87 10.67 -5.87
N PHE A 1215 -25.06 11.88 -6.38
CA PHE A 1215 -25.14 13.11 -5.59
C PHE A 1215 -26.44 13.90 -5.88
N PHE A 1216 -27.58 13.34 -5.44
CA PHE A 1216 -28.90 14.00 -5.45
C PHE A 1216 -29.76 13.54 -4.26
#